data_AF-A0A812MRL0-F1
#
_entry.id   AF-A0A812MRL0-F1
#
_cell.length_a   1.000
_cell.length_b   1.000
_cell.length_c   1.000
_cell.angle_alpha   90.00
_cell.angle_beta   90.00
_cell.angle_gamma   90.00
#
_symmetry.space_group_name_H-M   'P 1'
#
loop_
_entity.id
_entity.type
_entity.pdbx_description
1 polymer ?
#
loop_
_entity_poly.entity_id
_entity_poly.type
_entity_poly.pdbx_seq_one_letter_code
_entity_poly.pdbx_strand_id
1 'polypeptide(L)'
;MALAYDEIGAAVQKRISGYSAAPHNASAGIPSAPAGSRPNAAGSDGDLDRKFQLLRSVGEECQTEAELRELLARKKEFILYDGFEPSGRMHIAQGLFKAINVNKCTEAGGIFKFYVADWFGLMNDKMGGDLKKIQDTGMYFVHVWKSCGMKMENVRFVWTSQFIEENAAEYWTKMLDISRVTSLVRVKRCCTIMGREEENLTAAQILYPLMQCTDIFLLRADICQLGLDQRKVNMQAREYCSSVGIKHKPIILSHHMMMGLKAGQAKMSKSDPDSAVFMEDTPEDVRRKITNAACPREKEPRTSKQSELTGEVDGDSDGMVLNNPVIDYIRYLVLENAKGRGTIAVDGRTYDEADSLESDFVAGKISEKGLKEACIEKLNGIMEGCRQHFAKDKEASDLVALVEQHKVSVQKEKDQGHVRPTPLRSLRLAEGAESLGVVFAPRPGSDLGVTAEAVLATLSCLVRAKGRHAKLVLWCEDWSCIALDKMQGDLKAIGAYYGILADAVKGLAKQAQVEFEVKVQSAEILRDPNMYWISVIDAGRRKRKGKSGEEPVIGLEEVAGHLPEGEALTESGQVVATLMHLADVLALCRQKTAAVIYAESKMSKLHQLAKSYLEESFGRTTSHAGEVCIPDIDIEKARPPGLSLILGEGESIWNSKMKKSYCLEGDVENNPLMDLLCLLLKCELLDTGTGEGKPKPLLEVRQKAEHGGDKDYASFADVESAFASKELHPSAFKPAVQDRAKAALAPLVLLPKDAAFKKLCTILDTFFKAQSKKAKK
;
A
#
# COMPACT_ATOMS: atom_id res chain seq x y z
N MET A 1 2.50 5.41 18.88
CA MET A 1 3.10 4.41 17.96
C MET A 1 4.49 4.81 17.49
N ALA A 2 4.84 6.10 17.34
CA ALA A 2 6.20 6.56 17.03
C ALA A 2 7.29 6.11 18.05
N LEU A 3 7.00 6.10 19.36
CA LEU A 3 7.94 5.65 20.40
C LEU A 3 8.26 4.13 20.37
N ALA A 4 7.54 3.32 19.60
CA ALA A 4 7.79 1.88 19.49
C ALA A 4 8.80 1.52 18.40
N TYR A 5 9.10 2.45 17.49
CA TYR A 5 10.07 2.25 16.40
C TYR A 5 11.51 2.27 16.93
N ASP A 6 11.82 3.21 17.84
CA ASP A 6 13.17 3.34 18.40
C ASP A 6 13.57 2.18 19.31
N GLU A 7 12.66 1.62 20.12
CA GLU A 7 13.04 0.59 21.11
C GLU A 7 13.13 -0.84 20.55
N ILE A 8 12.43 -1.15 19.46
CA ILE A 8 12.44 -2.48 18.84
C ILE A 8 13.38 -2.50 17.64
N GLY A 9 13.41 -1.42 16.85
CA GLY A 9 14.42 -1.18 15.83
C GLY A 9 15.83 -1.14 16.44
N ALA A 10 16.05 -0.39 17.52
CA ALA A 10 17.36 -0.37 18.18
C ALA A 10 17.72 -1.71 18.85
N ALA A 11 16.76 -2.54 19.28
CA ALA A 11 17.08 -3.86 19.85
C ALA A 11 17.55 -4.86 18.79
N VAL A 12 17.03 -4.76 17.56
CA VAL A 12 17.45 -5.59 16.41
C VAL A 12 18.74 -5.04 15.77
N GLN A 13 18.86 -3.71 15.65
CA GLN A 13 19.99 -3.04 15.00
C GLN A 13 21.26 -3.02 15.87
N LYS A 14 21.13 -2.93 17.20
CA LYS A 14 22.26 -2.92 18.17
C LYS A 14 22.96 -4.29 18.32
N ARG A 15 22.44 -5.36 17.69
CA ARG A 15 23.10 -6.66 17.60
C ARG A 15 23.80 -6.93 16.25
N ILE A 16 23.79 -5.96 15.32
CA ILE A 16 24.31 -6.15 13.96
C ILE A 16 25.46 -5.20 13.60
N SER A 17 25.68 -4.09 14.32
CA SER A 17 26.84 -3.22 14.06
C SER A 17 27.47 -2.66 15.34
N GLY A 18 28.79 -2.80 15.46
CA GLY A 18 29.61 -2.09 16.44
C GLY A 18 30.04 -0.73 15.89
N TYR A 19 30.02 0.28 16.78
CA TYR A 19 30.50 1.68 16.66
C TYR A 19 29.59 2.77 16.04
N SER A 20 29.06 3.61 16.96
CA SER A 20 28.96 5.10 17.01
C SER A 20 28.75 5.92 15.72
N ALA A 21 27.73 6.79 15.61
CA ALA A 21 27.69 8.09 16.30
C ALA A 21 26.27 8.66 16.58
N ALA A 22 26.26 9.72 17.39
CA ALA A 22 25.24 10.27 18.30
C ALA A 22 24.01 11.00 17.67
N PRO A 23 22.97 11.29 18.48
CA PRO A 23 21.63 11.69 18.01
C PRO A 23 21.41 13.20 17.96
N HIS A 24 20.55 13.65 17.04
CA HIS A 24 19.97 14.99 17.07
C HIS A 24 18.63 14.99 17.82
N ASN A 25 18.55 15.95 18.74
CA ASN A 25 17.50 16.23 19.69
C ASN A 25 16.26 16.85 19.02
N ALA A 26 15.07 16.30 19.27
CA ALA A 26 13.81 17.03 19.13
C ALA A 26 12.74 16.42 20.06
N SER A 27 12.93 16.56 21.37
CA SER A 27 11.86 16.42 22.34
C SER A 27 11.08 17.75 22.42
N ALA A 28 9.82 17.74 22.01
CA ALA A 28 8.82 18.65 22.56
C ALA A 28 7.66 17.78 23.05
N GLY A 29 7.58 17.68 24.38
CA GLY A 29 6.71 16.77 25.10
C GLY A 29 5.22 17.02 24.89
N ILE A 30 4.48 15.92 24.94
CA ILE A 30 3.03 15.91 25.13
C ILE A 30 2.77 16.20 26.62
N PRO A 31 2.06 17.27 27.01
CA PRO A 31 1.55 17.38 28.36
C PRO A 31 0.34 16.45 28.50
N SER A 32 0.45 15.45 29.37
CA SER A 32 -0.70 14.72 29.89
C SER A 32 -1.56 15.67 30.71
N ALA A 33 -2.78 15.97 30.25
CA ALA A 33 -3.78 16.67 31.06
C ALA A 33 -4.51 15.67 31.98
N PRO A 34 -4.80 16.05 33.24
CA PRO A 34 -5.44 15.18 34.20
C PRO A 34 -6.94 15.01 33.90
N ALA A 35 -7.48 13.88 34.32
CA ALA A 35 -8.90 13.60 34.29
C ALA A 35 -9.68 14.63 35.13
N GLY A 36 -10.76 15.17 34.56
CA GLY A 36 -11.80 15.89 35.30
C GLY A 36 -11.83 17.41 35.11
N SER A 37 -12.31 17.87 33.95
CA SER A 37 -13.02 19.15 33.83
C SER A 37 -13.85 19.15 32.55
N ARG A 38 -15.17 19.27 32.67
CA ARG A 38 -16.07 19.51 31.53
C ARG A 38 -15.65 20.81 30.82
N PRO A 39 -15.51 20.85 29.49
CA PRO A 39 -15.28 22.10 28.80
C PRO A 39 -16.60 22.90 28.76
N ASN A 40 -16.68 23.95 29.58
CA ASN A 40 -17.61 25.04 29.36
C ASN A 40 -17.04 25.96 28.28
N ALA A 41 -17.56 25.84 27.07
CA ALA A 41 -17.70 26.91 26.09
C ALA A 41 -18.57 26.39 24.93
N ALA A 42 -19.86 26.19 25.18
CA ALA A 42 -20.83 26.10 24.11
C ALA A 42 -20.77 27.43 23.34
N GLY A 43 -20.39 27.39 22.06
CA GLY A 43 -20.80 28.45 21.15
C GLY A 43 -22.32 28.57 21.27
N SER A 44 -22.88 29.79 21.25
CA SER A 44 -24.33 29.96 21.25
C SER A 44 -24.95 29.03 20.21
N ASP A 45 -26.00 28.27 20.55
CA ASP A 45 -26.58 27.23 19.67
C ASP A 45 -26.76 27.71 18.22
N GLY A 46 -27.08 29.00 18.01
CA GLY A 46 -27.19 29.61 16.67
C GLY A 46 -25.90 29.68 15.83
N ASP A 47 -24.69 29.72 16.41
CA ASP A 47 -23.43 29.68 15.66
C ASP A 47 -23.11 28.26 15.17
N LEU A 48 -23.40 27.25 16.00
CA LEU A 48 -23.23 25.85 15.61
C LEU A 48 -24.19 25.47 14.49
N ASP A 49 -25.46 25.87 14.58
CA ASP A 49 -26.46 25.65 13.53
C ASP A 49 -26.07 26.35 12.23
N ARG A 50 -25.59 27.60 12.30
CA ARG A 50 -25.08 28.33 11.12
C ARG A 50 -23.92 27.58 10.46
N LYS A 51 -22.93 27.12 11.24
CA LYS A 51 -21.78 26.37 10.71
C LYS A 51 -22.20 25.04 10.09
N PHE A 52 -23.12 24.35 10.75
CA PHE A 52 -23.68 23.10 10.25
C PHE A 52 -24.38 23.31 8.90
N GLN A 53 -25.28 24.29 8.80
CA GLN A 53 -25.99 24.60 7.55
C GLN A 53 -25.02 24.98 6.43
N LEU A 54 -24.01 25.80 6.75
CA LEU A 54 -23.01 26.20 5.78
C LEU A 54 -22.21 25.01 5.23
N LEU A 55 -21.77 24.08 6.08
CA LEU A 55 -21.08 22.86 5.64
C LEU A 55 -22.03 21.90 4.93
N ARG A 56 -23.24 21.70 5.43
CA ARG A 56 -24.22 20.80 4.80
C ARG A 56 -24.60 21.26 3.39
N SER A 57 -24.56 22.57 3.12
CA SER A 57 -24.78 23.14 1.78
C SER A 57 -23.66 22.85 0.77
N VAL A 58 -22.50 22.35 1.22
CA VAL A 58 -21.37 22.00 0.34
C VAL A 58 -21.55 20.60 -0.25
N GLY A 59 -22.11 19.68 0.53
CA GLY A 59 -22.28 18.29 0.13
C GLY A 59 -23.66 18.03 -0.44
N GLU A 60 -23.73 17.21 -1.48
CA GLU A 60 -24.96 16.53 -1.89
C GLU A 60 -25.29 15.42 -0.86
N GLU A 61 -24.27 14.64 -0.47
CA GLU A 61 -24.33 13.58 0.53
C GLU A 61 -23.49 13.93 1.78
N CYS A 62 -23.98 13.59 2.98
CA CYS A 62 -23.26 13.72 4.24
C CYS A 62 -23.36 12.46 5.10
N GLN A 63 -22.25 11.73 5.27
CA GLN A 63 -22.14 10.52 6.12
C GLN A 63 -21.23 10.78 7.34
N THR A 64 -21.77 11.10 8.53
CA THR A 64 -23.19 11.36 8.83
C THR A 64 -23.38 12.76 9.39
N GLU A 65 -24.58 13.32 9.23
CA GLU A 65 -24.88 14.65 9.77
C GLU A 65 -24.83 14.72 11.30
N ALA A 66 -25.10 13.62 12.00
CA ALA A 66 -25.00 13.54 13.45
C ALA A 66 -23.54 13.68 13.91
N GLU A 67 -22.63 12.94 13.26
CA GLU A 67 -21.19 13.04 13.50
C GLU A 67 -20.66 14.44 13.14
N LEU A 68 -21.19 15.09 12.10
CA LEU A 68 -20.83 16.46 11.75
C LEU A 68 -21.22 17.45 12.85
N ARG A 69 -22.44 17.35 13.41
CA ARG A 69 -22.85 18.18 14.55
C ARG A 69 -21.99 17.91 15.78
N GLU A 70 -21.69 16.65 16.08
CA GLU A 70 -20.81 16.28 17.19
C GLU A 70 -19.40 16.86 17.00
N LEU A 71 -18.86 16.80 15.79
CA LEU A 71 -17.56 17.39 15.45
C LEU A 71 -17.56 18.89 15.73
N LEU A 72 -18.56 19.64 15.24
CA LEU A 72 -18.65 21.08 15.41
C LEU A 72 -18.82 21.50 16.88
N ALA A 73 -19.57 20.72 17.66
CA ALA A 73 -19.70 20.96 19.10
C ALA A 73 -18.40 20.70 19.87
N ARG A 74 -17.57 19.77 19.39
CA ARG A 74 -16.35 19.33 20.08
C ARG A 74 -15.09 20.09 19.67
N LYS A 75 -14.96 20.45 18.39
CA LYS A 75 -13.74 21.04 17.81
C LYS A 75 -14.03 22.42 17.24
N LYS A 76 -13.26 23.42 17.71
CA LYS A 76 -13.30 24.78 17.15
C LYS A 76 -12.70 24.85 15.75
N GLU A 77 -11.63 24.10 15.51
CA GLU A 77 -10.96 23.95 14.22
C GLU A 77 -10.94 22.48 13.82
N PHE A 78 -11.30 22.19 12.58
CA PHE A 78 -11.37 20.84 12.02
C PHE A 78 -10.75 20.82 10.62
N ILE A 79 -10.26 19.66 10.20
CA ILE A 79 -9.52 19.52 8.94
C ILE A 79 -10.43 18.92 7.87
N LEU A 80 -10.50 19.59 6.72
CA LEU A 80 -11.07 19.03 5.50
C LEU A 80 -9.97 18.85 4.45
N TYR A 81 -10.17 17.94 3.51
CA TYR A 81 -9.29 17.84 2.36
C TYR A 81 -10.04 17.44 1.08
N ASP A 82 -9.42 17.77 -0.05
CA ASP A 82 -9.74 17.26 -1.37
C ASP A 82 -8.45 17.03 -2.16
N GLY A 83 -8.43 15.97 -2.97
CA GLY A 83 -7.26 15.50 -3.70
C GLY A 83 -7.43 15.62 -5.21
N PHE A 84 -6.40 16.10 -5.90
CA PHE A 84 -6.47 16.36 -7.34
C PHE A 84 -5.27 15.79 -8.07
N GLU A 85 -5.52 14.88 -9.02
CA GLU A 85 -4.50 14.39 -9.96
C GLU A 85 -4.12 15.50 -10.97
N PRO A 86 -2.87 15.98 -10.99
CA PRO A 86 -2.42 16.95 -11.98
C PRO A 86 -2.32 16.28 -13.36
N SER A 87 -3.28 16.60 -14.22
CA SER A 87 -3.59 15.77 -15.39
C SER A 87 -3.86 16.55 -16.67
N GLY A 88 -3.63 17.87 -16.68
CA GLY A 88 -3.84 18.77 -17.81
C GLY A 88 -4.38 20.12 -17.36
N ARG A 89 -5.02 20.84 -18.28
CA ARG A 89 -5.76 22.08 -17.98
C ARG A 89 -6.84 21.84 -16.90
N MET A 90 -7.07 22.84 -16.06
CA MET A 90 -8.04 22.77 -14.96
C MET A 90 -9.42 23.20 -15.46
N HIS A 91 -10.41 22.32 -15.35
CA HIS A 91 -11.79 22.68 -15.69
C HIS A 91 -12.47 23.44 -14.54
N ILE A 92 -13.56 24.14 -14.86
CA ILE A 92 -14.21 25.10 -13.96
C ILE A 92 -14.71 24.49 -12.64
N ALA A 93 -15.10 23.21 -12.63
CA ALA A 93 -15.45 22.53 -11.37
C ALA A 93 -14.25 22.34 -10.43
N GLN A 94 -13.05 22.07 -10.95
CA GLN A 94 -11.83 21.91 -10.15
C GLN A 94 -11.31 23.25 -9.60
N GLY A 95 -11.55 24.35 -10.33
CA GLY A 95 -11.16 25.70 -9.92
C GLY A 95 -12.25 26.41 -9.14
N LEU A 96 -13.20 27.01 -9.86
CA LEU A 96 -14.20 27.92 -9.31
C LEU A 96 -15.20 27.25 -8.36
N PHE A 97 -15.82 26.14 -8.76
CA PHE A 97 -16.78 25.45 -7.88
C PHE A 97 -16.11 24.98 -6.59
N LYS A 98 -14.89 24.46 -6.70
CA LYS A 98 -14.08 24.09 -5.54
C LYS A 98 -13.77 25.29 -4.66
N ALA A 99 -13.39 26.43 -5.22
CA ALA A 99 -13.13 27.66 -4.46
C ALA A 99 -14.36 28.12 -3.66
N ILE A 100 -15.55 28.08 -4.26
CA ILE A 100 -16.83 28.41 -3.59
C ILE A 100 -17.04 27.50 -2.37
N ASN A 101 -16.92 26.18 -2.56
CA ASN A 101 -17.08 25.21 -1.48
C ASN A 101 -16.04 25.36 -0.36
N VAL A 102 -14.77 25.58 -0.72
CA VAL A 102 -13.69 25.82 0.25
C VAL A 102 -13.92 27.08 1.05
N ASN A 103 -14.42 28.15 0.43
CA ASN A 103 -14.76 29.39 1.12
C ASN A 103 -15.87 29.19 2.15
N LYS A 104 -16.88 28.34 1.86
CA LYS A 104 -17.90 27.93 2.83
C LYS A 104 -17.28 27.14 3.99
N CYS A 105 -16.42 26.17 3.70
CA CYS A 105 -15.76 25.35 4.72
C CYS A 105 -14.85 26.17 5.65
N THR A 106 -14.05 27.07 5.09
CA THR A 106 -13.15 27.93 5.86
C THR A 106 -13.89 28.98 6.68
N GLU A 107 -15.02 29.50 6.19
CA GLU A 107 -15.91 30.38 6.96
C GLU A 107 -16.59 29.65 8.12
N ALA A 108 -16.81 28.33 8.02
CA ALA A 108 -17.29 27.52 9.13
C ALA A 108 -16.22 27.20 10.20
N GLY A 109 -14.97 27.64 10.01
CA GLY A 109 -13.84 27.36 10.91
C GLY A 109 -12.97 26.17 10.49
N GLY A 110 -13.16 25.66 9.27
CA GLY A 110 -12.38 24.56 8.72
C GLY A 110 -11.01 24.98 8.19
N ILE A 111 -10.01 24.13 8.37
CA ILE A 111 -8.73 24.20 7.65
C ILE A 111 -8.84 23.26 6.45
N PHE A 112 -8.68 23.81 5.24
CA PHE A 112 -8.81 23.04 4.01
C PHE A 112 -7.45 22.69 3.42
N LYS A 113 -7.18 21.40 3.25
CA LYS A 113 -5.97 20.88 2.60
C LYS A 113 -6.28 20.50 1.16
N PHE A 114 -5.66 21.19 0.20
CA PHE A 114 -5.56 20.74 -1.18
C PHE A 114 -4.41 19.76 -1.29
N TYR A 115 -4.73 18.51 -1.59
CA TYR A 115 -3.75 17.45 -1.77
C TYR A 115 -3.40 17.33 -3.25
N VAL A 116 -2.22 17.84 -3.62
CA VAL A 116 -1.72 17.85 -5.01
C VAL A 116 -1.15 16.46 -5.32
N ALA A 117 -2.00 15.63 -5.92
CA ALA A 117 -1.86 14.18 -6.05
C ALA A 117 -0.88 13.75 -7.14
N ASP A 118 0.38 14.17 -7.03
CA ASP A 118 1.43 13.92 -8.04
C ASP A 118 1.81 12.44 -8.16
N TRP A 119 1.98 11.70 -7.06
CA TRP A 119 2.18 10.26 -7.11
C TRP A 119 0.95 9.48 -7.58
N PHE A 120 -0.25 9.95 -7.25
CA PHE A 120 -1.49 9.38 -7.78
C PHE A 120 -1.62 9.59 -9.29
N GLY A 121 -1.27 10.80 -9.75
CA GLY A 121 -1.14 11.09 -11.18
C GLY A 121 -0.14 10.17 -11.87
N LEU A 122 1.00 9.88 -11.21
CA LEU A 122 1.99 8.93 -11.70
C LEU A 122 1.40 7.52 -11.78
N MET A 123 0.77 7.03 -10.71
CA MET A 123 0.14 5.69 -10.66
C MET A 123 -0.94 5.50 -11.73
N ASN A 124 -1.66 6.58 -12.06
CA ASN A 124 -2.75 6.56 -13.03
C ASN A 124 -2.33 7.03 -14.44
N ASP A 125 -1.03 6.99 -14.77
CA ASP A 125 -0.45 7.31 -16.07
C ASP A 125 -0.79 8.71 -16.62
N LYS A 126 -1.01 9.68 -15.72
CA LYS A 126 -1.26 11.07 -16.12
C LYS A 126 0.00 11.68 -16.71
N MET A 127 -0.18 12.57 -17.68
CA MET A 127 0.91 13.25 -18.38
C MET A 127 1.98 12.28 -18.94
N GLY A 128 1.56 11.09 -19.39
CA GLY A 128 2.46 10.07 -19.92
C GLY A 128 3.22 9.28 -18.86
N GLY A 129 2.84 9.39 -17.58
CA GLY A 129 3.56 8.76 -16.48
C GLY A 129 4.87 9.45 -16.12
N ASP A 130 5.05 10.71 -16.52
CA ASP A 130 6.23 11.53 -16.24
C ASP A 130 5.98 12.42 -15.01
N LEU A 131 6.66 12.09 -13.90
CA LEU A 131 6.47 12.79 -12.62
C LEU A 131 6.80 14.28 -12.73
N LYS A 132 7.78 14.69 -13.56
CA LYS A 132 8.14 16.10 -13.70
C LYS A 132 7.03 16.88 -14.40
N LYS A 133 6.48 16.32 -15.50
CA LYS A 133 5.33 16.94 -16.19
C LYS A 133 4.09 17.04 -15.28
N ILE A 134 3.88 16.03 -14.43
CA ILE A 134 2.81 16.04 -13.43
C ILE A 134 3.04 17.17 -12.40
N GLN A 135 4.27 17.32 -11.89
CA GLN A 135 4.60 18.36 -10.92
C GLN A 135 4.47 19.77 -11.51
N ASP A 136 4.91 19.99 -12.76
CA ASP A 136 4.70 21.27 -13.46
C ASP A 136 3.20 21.58 -13.58
N THR A 137 2.38 20.56 -13.89
CA THR A 137 0.91 20.70 -13.94
C THR A 137 0.31 20.99 -12.57
N GLY A 138 0.86 20.42 -11.50
CA GLY A 138 0.44 20.68 -10.12
C GLY A 138 0.71 22.13 -9.72
N MET A 139 1.84 22.71 -10.14
CA MET A 139 2.16 24.11 -9.90
C MET A 139 1.18 25.04 -10.61
N TYR A 140 0.84 24.72 -11.88
CA TYR A 140 -0.24 25.40 -12.60
C TYR A 140 -1.57 25.35 -11.82
N PHE A 141 -1.96 24.20 -11.26
CA PHE A 141 -3.17 24.09 -10.43
C PHE A 141 -3.14 25.01 -9.21
N VAL A 142 -2.00 25.09 -8.52
CA VAL A 142 -1.81 25.99 -7.37
C VAL A 142 -2.00 27.45 -7.77
N HIS A 143 -1.49 27.89 -8.92
CA HIS A 143 -1.73 29.25 -9.42
C HIS A 143 -3.22 29.51 -9.71
N VAL A 144 -3.92 28.56 -10.34
CA VAL A 144 -5.37 28.68 -10.59
C VAL A 144 -6.13 28.81 -9.27
N TRP A 145 -5.88 27.97 -8.28
CA TRP A 145 -6.58 28.06 -7.00
C TRP A 145 -6.29 29.37 -6.26
N LYS A 146 -5.07 29.90 -6.38
CA LYS A 146 -4.69 31.21 -5.84
C LYS A 146 -5.39 32.38 -6.50
N SER A 147 -5.80 32.25 -7.75
CA SER A 147 -6.47 33.32 -8.49
C SER A 147 -8.01 33.22 -8.47
N CYS A 148 -8.59 32.16 -7.89
CA CYS A 148 -10.04 31.93 -7.82
C CYS A 148 -10.75 32.58 -6.60
N GLY A 149 -10.13 33.54 -5.91
CA GLY A 149 -10.76 34.23 -4.78
C GLY A 149 -10.96 33.37 -3.51
N MET A 150 -10.11 32.36 -3.30
CA MET A 150 -10.10 31.60 -2.04
C MET A 150 -9.49 32.40 -0.89
N LYS A 151 -10.05 32.23 0.32
CA LYS A 151 -9.49 32.79 1.55
C LYS A 151 -8.30 31.96 2.03
N MET A 152 -7.10 32.37 1.67
CA MET A 152 -5.88 31.57 1.85
C MET A 152 -5.42 31.34 3.30
N GLU A 153 -5.92 32.13 4.26
CA GLU A 153 -5.54 32.03 5.68
C GLU A 153 -5.65 30.60 6.23
N ASN A 154 -6.72 29.89 5.85
CA ASN A 154 -7.03 28.53 6.28
C ASN A 154 -6.92 27.48 5.17
N VAL A 155 -6.23 27.80 4.08
CA VAL A 155 -5.98 26.87 2.97
C VAL A 155 -4.52 26.44 2.98
N ARG A 156 -4.27 25.14 2.78
CA ARG A 156 -2.92 24.56 2.71
C ARG A 156 -2.80 23.71 1.45
N PHE A 157 -1.71 23.88 0.69
CA PHE A 157 -1.37 22.99 -0.41
C PHE A 157 -0.36 21.96 0.09
N VAL A 158 -0.65 20.69 -0.11
CA VAL A 158 0.16 19.55 0.37
C VAL A 158 0.46 18.66 -0.83
N TRP A 159 1.73 18.45 -1.15
CA TRP A 159 2.17 17.59 -2.24
C TRP A 159 2.33 16.16 -1.77
N THR A 160 1.82 15.18 -2.53
CA THR A 160 1.80 13.79 -2.06
C THR A 160 3.18 13.18 -1.97
N SER A 161 4.04 13.45 -2.95
CA SER A 161 5.45 13.02 -2.91
C SER A 161 6.17 13.49 -1.64
N GLN A 162 6.12 14.80 -1.35
CA GLN A 162 6.76 15.38 -0.17
C GLN A 162 6.13 14.87 1.13
N PHE A 163 4.80 14.86 1.21
CA PHE A 163 4.08 14.46 2.42
C PHE A 163 4.34 13.00 2.77
N ILE A 164 4.35 12.10 1.78
CA ILE A 164 4.61 10.68 2.01
C ILE A 164 6.07 10.45 2.39
N GLU A 165 7.02 11.18 1.78
CA GLU A 165 8.43 11.11 2.14
C GLU A 165 8.68 11.49 3.60
N GLU A 166 8.16 12.65 4.02
CA GLU A 166 8.29 13.17 5.39
C GLU A 166 7.64 12.25 6.45
N ASN A 167 6.68 11.41 6.03
CA ASN A 167 5.90 10.54 6.92
C ASN A 167 6.05 9.04 6.57
N ALA A 168 7.10 8.64 5.84
CA ALA A 168 7.16 7.35 5.16
C ALA A 168 6.90 6.14 6.07
N ALA A 169 7.53 6.08 7.24
CA ALA A 169 7.36 4.97 8.17
C ALA A 169 5.90 4.82 8.65
N GLU A 170 5.25 5.92 9.02
CA GLU A 170 3.84 5.90 9.48
C GLU A 170 2.88 5.67 8.31
N TYR A 171 3.14 6.31 7.17
CA TYR A 171 2.30 6.22 5.98
C TYR A 171 2.22 4.79 5.46
N TRP A 172 3.37 4.17 5.19
CA TRP A 172 3.41 2.86 4.57
C TRP A 172 2.99 1.75 5.52
N THR A 173 3.33 1.84 6.81
CA THR A 173 2.80 0.88 7.79
C THR A 173 1.29 0.97 7.93
N LYS A 174 0.70 2.18 7.85
CA LYS A 174 -0.76 2.35 7.82
C LYS A 174 -1.37 1.78 6.54
N MET A 175 -0.76 2.01 5.38
CA MET A 175 -1.24 1.45 4.11
C MET A 175 -1.22 -0.08 4.12
N LEU A 176 -0.13 -0.69 4.62
CA LEU A 176 -0.01 -2.14 4.77
C LEU A 176 -1.05 -2.71 5.76
N ASP A 177 -1.34 -1.99 6.85
CA ASP A 177 -2.38 -2.38 7.79
C ASP A 177 -3.80 -2.26 7.19
N ILE A 178 -4.05 -1.26 6.33
CA ILE A 178 -5.32 -1.15 5.59
C ILE A 178 -5.43 -2.29 4.58
N SER A 179 -4.35 -2.62 3.86
CA SER A 179 -4.35 -3.67 2.83
C SER A 179 -4.58 -5.07 3.40
N ARG A 180 -4.04 -5.36 4.60
CA ARG A 180 -4.22 -6.67 5.25
C ARG A 180 -5.67 -6.94 5.69
N VAL A 181 -6.44 -5.89 6.00
CA VAL A 181 -7.85 -6.02 6.46
C VAL A 181 -8.87 -5.66 5.37
N THR A 182 -8.42 -5.44 4.14
CA THR A 182 -9.30 -5.12 3.01
C THR A 182 -9.20 -6.22 1.94
N SER A 183 -10.35 -6.84 1.66
CA SER A 183 -10.44 -7.84 0.59
C SER A 183 -10.16 -7.26 -0.78
N LEU A 184 -9.64 -8.09 -1.69
CA LEU A 184 -9.36 -7.67 -3.06
C LEU A 184 -10.63 -7.23 -3.77
N VAL A 185 -11.75 -7.91 -3.56
CA VAL A 185 -13.07 -7.53 -4.10
C VAL A 185 -13.46 -6.11 -3.66
N ARG A 186 -13.23 -5.78 -2.38
CA ARG A 186 -13.56 -4.45 -1.86
C ARG A 186 -12.70 -3.35 -2.47
N VAL A 187 -11.41 -3.61 -2.69
CA VAL A 187 -10.50 -2.66 -3.35
C VAL A 187 -10.84 -2.50 -4.84
N LYS A 188 -11.16 -3.60 -5.55
CA LYS A 188 -11.59 -3.55 -6.96
C LYS A 188 -12.79 -2.63 -7.13
N ARG A 189 -13.80 -2.72 -6.26
CA ARG A 189 -14.96 -1.81 -6.28
C ARG A 189 -14.60 -0.34 -6.18
N CYS A 190 -13.48 0.00 -5.53
CA CYS A 190 -12.98 1.38 -5.45
C CYS A 190 -12.30 1.87 -6.72
N CYS A 191 -12.06 1.07 -7.75
CA CYS A 191 -11.31 1.54 -8.94
C CYS A 191 -12.03 2.64 -9.73
N THR A 192 -13.33 2.84 -9.51
CA THR A 192 -14.08 3.92 -10.15
C THR A 192 -13.56 5.30 -9.74
N ILE A 193 -12.90 5.43 -8.57
CA ILE A 193 -12.34 6.70 -8.07
C ILE A 193 -11.21 7.25 -8.97
N MET A 194 -10.54 6.38 -9.73
CA MET A 194 -9.49 6.75 -10.68
C MET A 194 -9.99 6.74 -12.14
N GLY A 195 -11.30 6.57 -12.34
CA GLY A 195 -11.96 6.51 -13.65
C GLY A 195 -11.74 5.19 -14.40
N ARG A 196 -11.57 4.07 -13.70
CA ARG A 196 -11.35 2.74 -14.29
C ARG A 196 -12.43 1.74 -13.91
N GLU A 197 -12.57 0.71 -14.73
CA GLU A 197 -13.47 -0.43 -14.54
C GLU A 197 -12.77 -1.59 -13.81
N GLU A 198 -13.55 -2.46 -13.16
CA GLU A 198 -13.02 -3.51 -12.27
C GLU A 198 -12.29 -4.65 -12.99
N GLU A 199 -12.59 -4.89 -14.27
CA GLU A 199 -12.12 -6.07 -15.00
C GLU A 199 -10.69 -5.92 -15.55
N ASN A 200 -10.22 -4.69 -15.75
CA ASN A 200 -8.94 -4.39 -16.42
C ASN A 200 -7.95 -3.63 -15.52
N LEU A 201 -7.76 -4.12 -14.29
CA LEU A 201 -6.88 -3.50 -13.31
C LEU A 201 -5.49 -4.14 -13.29
N THR A 202 -4.48 -3.28 -13.35
CA THR A 202 -3.10 -3.65 -13.06
C THR A 202 -2.89 -3.85 -11.56
N ALA A 203 -1.88 -4.61 -11.15
CA ALA A 203 -1.55 -4.77 -9.74
C ALA A 203 -1.20 -3.43 -9.06
N ALA A 204 -0.58 -2.47 -9.78
CA ALA A 204 -0.30 -1.14 -9.21
C ALA A 204 -1.57 -0.33 -8.93
N GLN A 205 -2.64 -0.53 -9.70
CA GLN A 205 -3.91 0.16 -9.46
C GLN A 205 -4.62 -0.34 -8.20
N ILE A 206 -4.23 -1.50 -7.65
CA ILE A 206 -4.70 -1.94 -6.33
C ILE A 206 -4.11 -1.07 -5.21
N LEU A 207 -2.88 -0.53 -5.38
CA LEU A 207 -2.27 0.35 -4.38
C LEU A 207 -3.01 1.68 -4.25
N TYR A 208 -3.54 2.21 -5.36
CA TYR A 208 -4.11 3.56 -5.39
C TYR A 208 -5.26 3.75 -4.37
N PRO A 209 -6.32 2.91 -4.30
CA PRO A 209 -7.36 3.08 -3.30
C PRO A 209 -6.86 2.87 -1.87
N LEU A 210 -5.87 1.99 -1.67
CA LEU A 210 -5.27 1.75 -0.36
C LEU A 210 -4.50 2.99 0.14
N MET A 211 -3.75 3.63 -0.76
CA MET A 211 -3.04 4.89 -0.49
C MET A 211 -4.03 6.03 -0.23
N GLN A 212 -5.07 6.18 -1.05
CA GLN A 212 -6.07 7.24 -0.83
C GLN A 212 -6.84 7.05 0.49
N CYS A 213 -7.12 5.80 0.89
CA CYS A 213 -7.67 5.49 2.20
C CYS A 213 -6.69 5.87 3.33
N THR A 214 -5.39 5.61 3.13
CA THR A 214 -4.32 5.98 4.06
C THR A 214 -4.24 7.49 4.26
N ASP A 215 -4.34 8.27 3.19
CA ASP A 215 -4.24 9.73 3.22
C ASP A 215 -5.24 10.36 4.21
N ILE A 216 -6.46 9.83 4.31
CA ILE A 216 -7.50 10.33 5.22
C ILE A 216 -6.99 10.37 6.67
N PHE A 217 -6.30 9.32 7.10
CA PHE A 217 -5.78 9.19 8.46
C PHE A 217 -4.52 10.01 8.68
N LEU A 218 -3.60 10.00 7.72
CA LEU A 218 -2.31 10.67 7.84
C LEU A 218 -2.45 12.20 7.71
N LEU A 219 -3.33 12.68 6.84
CA LEU A 219 -3.71 14.09 6.78
C LEU A 219 -4.50 14.54 8.02
N ARG A 220 -4.95 13.59 8.85
CA ARG A 220 -5.81 13.80 10.02
C ARG A 220 -7.11 14.51 9.62
N ALA A 221 -7.68 14.13 8.48
CA ALA A 221 -8.91 14.73 7.98
C ALA A 221 -10.08 14.34 8.90
N ASP A 222 -10.79 15.35 9.41
CA ASP A 222 -12.07 15.15 10.10
C ASP A 222 -13.20 14.99 9.08
N ILE A 223 -13.10 15.68 7.93
CA ILE A 223 -14.08 15.65 6.84
C ILE A 223 -13.40 15.37 5.49
N CYS A 224 -13.83 14.32 4.80
CA CYS A 224 -13.49 14.06 3.41
C CYS A 224 -14.43 14.87 2.50
N GLN A 225 -13.96 16.01 1.98
CA GLN A 225 -14.75 16.91 1.12
C GLN A 225 -14.41 16.69 -0.37
N LEU A 226 -14.67 15.48 -0.87
CA LEU A 226 -14.35 15.06 -2.25
C LEU A 226 -15.64 14.94 -3.08
N GLY A 227 -15.53 14.64 -4.38
CA GLY A 227 -16.70 14.42 -5.24
C GLY A 227 -17.42 13.12 -4.89
N LEU A 228 -18.68 12.98 -5.32
CA LEU A 228 -19.45 11.74 -5.14
C LEU A 228 -18.78 10.52 -5.79
N ASP A 229 -18.00 10.72 -6.86
CA ASP A 229 -17.20 9.69 -7.51
C ASP A 229 -16.12 9.08 -6.59
N GLN A 230 -15.74 9.78 -5.52
CA GLN A 230 -14.76 9.35 -4.52
C GLN A 230 -15.41 8.64 -3.32
N ARG A 231 -16.75 8.50 -3.28
CA ARG A 231 -17.48 7.96 -2.11
C ARG A 231 -17.03 6.56 -1.69
N LYS A 232 -16.67 5.70 -2.64
CA LYS A 232 -16.37 4.28 -2.35
C LYS A 232 -15.13 4.10 -1.48
N VAL A 233 -14.08 4.91 -1.69
CA VAL A 233 -12.87 4.87 -0.86
C VAL A 233 -13.07 5.58 0.48
N ASN A 234 -13.87 6.64 0.51
CA ASN A 234 -14.25 7.30 1.76
C ASN A 234 -15.05 6.35 2.68
N MET A 235 -15.96 5.55 2.10
CA MET A 235 -16.66 4.49 2.83
C MET A 235 -15.72 3.38 3.28
N GLN A 236 -14.71 3.01 2.47
CA GLN A 236 -13.68 2.05 2.87
C GLN A 236 -12.91 2.53 4.10
N ALA A 237 -12.61 3.83 4.22
CA ALA A 237 -11.97 4.37 5.41
C ALA A 237 -12.86 4.25 6.67
N ARG A 238 -14.18 4.42 6.54
CA ARG A 238 -15.14 4.19 7.64
C ARG A 238 -15.26 2.71 8.01
N GLU A 239 -15.22 1.82 7.03
CA GLU A 239 -15.18 0.36 7.23
C GLU A 239 -13.89 -0.06 7.97
N TYR A 240 -12.74 0.46 7.55
CA TYR A 240 -11.46 0.26 8.23
C TYR A 240 -11.51 0.75 9.69
N CYS A 241 -12.07 1.93 9.95
CA CYS A 241 -12.27 2.39 11.34
C CYS A 241 -13.05 1.36 12.18
N SER A 242 -14.04 0.71 11.58
CA SER A 242 -14.87 -0.29 12.25
C SER A 242 -14.09 -1.58 12.52
N SER A 243 -13.27 -2.04 11.57
CA SER A 243 -12.47 -3.27 11.73
C SER A 243 -11.37 -3.14 12.77
N VAL A 244 -10.76 -1.95 12.91
CA VAL A 244 -9.68 -1.70 13.89
C VAL A 244 -10.14 -0.99 15.17
N GLY A 245 -11.44 -0.71 15.32
CA GLY A 245 -12.02 -0.13 16.54
C GLY A 245 -11.74 1.37 16.76
N ILE A 246 -11.53 2.13 15.68
CA ILE A 246 -11.44 3.59 15.72
C ILE A 246 -12.86 4.16 15.89
N LYS A 247 -13.08 4.89 16.98
CA LYS A 247 -14.39 5.45 17.34
C LYS A 247 -14.81 6.62 16.45
N HIS A 248 -13.91 7.57 16.22
CA HIS A 248 -14.21 8.76 15.43
C HIS A 248 -13.87 8.50 13.97
N LYS A 249 -14.91 8.26 13.18
CA LYS A 249 -14.82 8.03 11.75
C LYS A 249 -14.72 9.37 11.01
N PRO A 250 -14.03 9.43 9.86
CA PRO A 250 -14.07 10.60 8.99
C PRO A 250 -15.50 10.83 8.50
N ILE A 251 -15.96 12.08 8.54
CA ILE A 251 -17.23 12.48 7.96
C ILE A 251 -17.05 12.60 6.45
N ILE A 252 -17.95 12.02 5.68
CA ILE A 252 -17.91 12.12 4.21
C ILE A 252 -18.88 13.22 3.81
N LEU A 253 -18.38 14.27 3.17
CA LEU A 253 -19.17 15.41 2.70
C LEU A 253 -18.97 15.54 1.18
N SER A 254 -19.64 14.66 0.45
CA SER A 254 -19.46 14.48 -0.99
C SER A 254 -20.18 15.59 -1.77
N HIS A 255 -19.48 16.33 -2.63
CA HIS A 255 -20.09 17.40 -3.42
C HIS A 255 -20.64 16.92 -4.78
N HIS A 256 -21.52 17.75 -5.35
CA HIS A 256 -22.17 17.54 -6.63
C HIS A 256 -21.19 17.38 -7.81
N MET A 257 -21.50 16.47 -8.73
CA MET A 257 -20.72 16.25 -9.94
C MET A 257 -21.22 17.14 -11.08
N MET A 258 -20.59 18.31 -11.28
CA MET A 258 -21.00 19.25 -12.33
C MET A 258 -21.05 18.61 -13.74
N MET A 259 -22.12 18.93 -14.46
CA MET A 259 -22.44 18.34 -15.76
C MET A 259 -21.45 18.74 -16.87
N GLY A 260 -21.30 17.86 -17.85
CA GLY A 260 -20.61 18.18 -19.11
C GLY A 260 -21.51 19.02 -20.03
N LEU A 261 -20.92 19.87 -20.87
CA LEU A 261 -21.70 20.79 -21.71
C LEU A 261 -22.47 20.09 -22.84
N LYS A 262 -22.05 18.90 -23.28
CA LYS A 262 -22.74 18.17 -24.37
C LYS A 262 -23.86 17.29 -23.83
N ALA A 263 -24.87 17.03 -24.68
CA ALA A 263 -26.01 16.19 -24.31
C ALA A 263 -25.57 14.78 -23.86
N GLY A 264 -26.21 14.26 -22.82
CA GLY A 264 -25.93 12.92 -22.26
C GLY A 264 -24.64 12.80 -21.44
N GLN A 265 -23.90 13.89 -21.21
CA GLN A 265 -22.70 13.89 -20.39
C GLN A 265 -23.01 14.22 -18.92
N ALA A 266 -23.16 13.19 -18.10
CA ALA A 266 -23.40 13.33 -16.66
C ALA A 266 -22.25 14.00 -15.88
N LYS A 267 -21.04 14.09 -16.47
CA LYS A 267 -19.89 14.80 -15.89
C LYS A 267 -18.98 15.36 -16.96
N MET A 268 -18.29 16.46 -16.66
CA MET A 268 -17.25 17.02 -17.54
C MET A 268 -16.13 16.00 -17.81
N SER A 269 -15.62 15.98 -19.05
CA SER A 269 -14.48 15.16 -19.45
C SER A 269 -13.32 16.01 -19.96
N LYS A 270 -12.10 15.61 -19.61
CA LYS A 270 -10.87 16.24 -20.15
C LYS A 270 -10.54 15.75 -21.57
N SER A 271 -11.21 14.72 -22.08
CA SER A 271 -10.96 14.16 -23.42
C SER A 271 -11.55 15.01 -24.54
N ASP A 272 -12.58 15.78 -24.24
CA ASP A 272 -13.30 16.62 -25.20
C ASP A 272 -13.19 18.08 -24.73
N PRO A 273 -12.33 18.89 -25.35
CA PRO A 273 -12.09 20.27 -24.93
C PRO A 273 -13.34 21.16 -24.93
N ASP A 274 -14.39 20.79 -25.68
CA ASP A 274 -15.65 21.52 -25.77
C ASP A 274 -16.72 20.97 -24.81
N SER A 275 -16.42 19.90 -24.07
CA SER A 275 -17.31 19.39 -23.01
C SER A 275 -17.17 20.12 -21.68
N ALA A 276 -16.14 20.97 -21.53
CA ALA A 276 -15.82 21.66 -20.29
C ALA A 276 -15.28 23.07 -20.54
N VAL A 277 -15.61 24.00 -19.64
CA VAL A 277 -14.94 25.31 -19.56
C VAL A 277 -13.66 25.16 -18.74
N PHE A 278 -12.54 25.66 -19.23
CA PHE A 278 -11.26 25.72 -18.52
C PHE A 278 -11.06 27.10 -17.88
N MET A 279 -10.28 27.14 -16.79
CA MET A 279 -10.16 28.31 -15.93
C MET A 279 -9.51 29.54 -16.61
N GLU A 280 -8.75 29.32 -17.67
CA GLU A 280 -8.10 30.34 -18.49
C GLU A 280 -8.71 30.49 -19.90
N ASP A 281 -9.87 29.88 -20.18
CA ASP A 281 -10.55 30.06 -21.46
C ASP A 281 -10.84 31.56 -21.73
N THR A 282 -10.65 31.98 -22.98
CA THR A 282 -10.95 33.35 -23.42
C THR A 282 -12.45 33.65 -23.31
N PRO A 283 -12.86 34.94 -23.24
CA PRO A 283 -14.27 35.30 -23.28
C PRO A 283 -15.03 34.70 -24.47
N GLU A 284 -14.35 34.61 -25.62
CA GLU A 284 -14.83 34.04 -26.86
C GLU A 284 -15.00 32.52 -26.76
N ASP A 285 -14.05 31.81 -26.12
CA ASP A 285 -14.14 30.37 -25.89
C ASP A 285 -15.30 30.02 -24.95
N VAL A 286 -15.44 30.75 -23.84
CA VAL A 286 -16.58 30.57 -22.92
C VAL A 286 -17.90 30.79 -23.68
N ARG A 287 -17.99 31.88 -24.46
CA ARG A 287 -19.16 32.17 -25.30
C ARG A 287 -19.46 31.03 -26.26
N ARG A 288 -18.46 30.55 -26.99
CA ARG A 288 -18.60 29.47 -27.97
C ARG A 288 -19.09 28.17 -27.30
N LYS A 289 -18.47 27.79 -26.18
CA LYS A 289 -18.79 26.55 -25.46
C LYS A 289 -20.20 26.57 -24.87
N ILE A 290 -20.58 27.64 -24.18
CA ILE A 290 -21.92 27.76 -23.56
C ILE A 290 -23.01 27.93 -24.62
N THR A 291 -22.76 28.67 -25.71
CA THR A 291 -23.71 28.77 -26.84
C THR A 291 -24.04 27.39 -27.40
N ASN A 292 -23.03 26.52 -27.54
CA ASN A 292 -23.17 25.15 -28.06
C ASN A 292 -23.57 24.11 -27.01
N ALA A 293 -23.72 24.50 -25.74
CA ALA A 293 -24.09 23.57 -24.68
C ALA A 293 -25.51 23.03 -24.86
N ALA A 294 -25.74 21.79 -24.43
CA ALA A 294 -27.07 21.22 -24.30
C ALA A 294 -27.88 22.06 -23.30
N CYS A 295 -29.14 22.34 -23.62
CA CYS A 295 -30.00 23.14 -22.76
C CYS A 295 -31.47 22.64 -22.83
N PRO A 296 -31.70 21.34 -22.55
CA PRO A 296 -33.03 20.75 -22.65
C PRO A 296 -34.01 21.42 -21.69
N ARG A 297 -35.27 21.50 -22.12
CA ARG A 297 -36.42 22.01 -21.34
C ARG A 297 -37.25 20.90 -20.72
N GLU A 298 -37.11 19.68 -21.22
CA GLU A 298 -37.89 18.53 -20.78
C GLU A 298 -37.14 17.78 -19.68
N LYS A 299 -37.88 17.39 -18.63
CA LYS A 299 -37.34 16.49 -17.61
C LYS A 299 -37.36 15.07 -18.16
N GLU A 300 -36.26 14.37 -17.96
CA GLU A 300 -36.08 12.99 -18.40
C GLU A 300 -35.94 12.06 -17.19
N PRO A 301 -36.28 10.77 -17.32
CA PRO A 301 -35.99 9.80 -16.28
C PRO A 301 -34.49 9.78 -15.94
N ARG A 302 -34.15 9.69 -14.66
CA ARG A 302 -32.76 9.50 -14.22
C ARG A 302 -32.17 8.25 -14.88
N THR A 303 -30.97 8.40 -15.43
CA THR A 303 -30.26 7.27 -16.02
C THR A 303 -29.57 6.42 -14.94
N SER A 304 -29.36 5.13 -15.20
CA SER A 304 -28.61 4.24 -14.29
C SER A 304 -27.22 4.78 -13.95
N LYS A 305 -26.53 5.37 -14.94
CA LYS A 305 -25.23 6.04 -14.73
C LYS A 305 -25.34 7.22 -13.77
N GLN A 306 -26.42 8.02 -13.85
CA GLN A 306 -26.63 9.11 -12.91
C GLN A 306 -26.91 8.60 -11.51
N SER A 307 -27.78 7.60 -11.33
CA SER A 307 -28.05 7.00 -10.02
C SER A 307 -26.80 6.37 -9.39
N GLU A 308 -25.92 5.75 -10.19
CA GLU A 308 -24.61 5.27 -9.70
C GLU A 308 -23.66 6.40 -9.27
N LEU A 309 -23.69 7.53 -9.97
CA LEU A 309 -22.86 8.71 -9.69
C LEU A 309 -23.39 9.55 -8.53
N THR A 310 -24.71 9.74 -8.40
CA THR A 310 -25.34 10.55 -7.33
C THR A 310 -25.62 9.72 -6.07
N GLY A 311 -25.69 8.39 -6.19
CA GLY A 311 -25.97 7.50 -5.07
C GLY A 311 -27.44 7.50 -4.62
N GLU A 312 -28.33 8.14 -5.39
CA GLU A 312 -29.76 8.17 -5.13
C GLU A 312 -30.44 6.89 -5.64
N VAL A 313 -31.28 6.30 -4.79
CA VAL A 313 -32.16 5.17 -5.12
C VAL A 313 -33.54 5.73 -5.49
N ASP A 314 -34.25 5.11 -6.43
CA ASP A 314 -35.53 5.55 -7.05
C ASP A 314 -36.75 5.69 -6.08
N GLY A 315 -36.58 6.29 -4.90
CA GLY A 315 -37.56 6.27 -3.81
C GLY A 315 -38.15 7.61 -3.36
N ASP A 316 -37.56 8.77 -3.70
CA ASP A 316 -37.93 10.07 -3.07
C ASP A 316 -38.33 11.20 -4.06
N SER A 317 -38.41 10.94 -5.36
CA SER A 317 -38.90 11.89 -6.38
C SER A 317 -39.58 11.15 -7.53
N ASP A 318 -40.30 11.84 -8.44
CA ASP A 318 -41.02 11.21 -9.56
C ASP A 318 -40.11 10.52 -10.60
N GLY A 319 -38.80 10.44 -10.33
CA GLY A 319 -37.76 9.88 -11.17
C GLY A 319 -37.28 10.79 -12.29
N MET A 320 -37.89 11.97 -12.48
CA MET A 320 -37.58 12.89 -13.57
C MET A 320 -36.62 14.00 -13.12
N VAL A 321 -35.60 14.25 -13.94
CA VAL A 321 -34.59 15.29 -13.72
C VAL A 321 -34.40 16.15 -14.97
N LEU A 322 -34.17 17.45 -14.76
CA LEU A 322 -33.80 18.34 -15.84
C LEU A 322 -32.28 18.27 -16.07
N ASN A 323 -31.87 17.52 -17.10
CA ASN A 323 -30.46 17.33 -17.44
C ASN A 323 -29.88 18.55 -18.20
N ASN A 324 -29.85 19.71 -17.56
CA ASN A 324 -29.47 20.98 -18.19
C ASN A 324 -28.16 21.56 -17.62
N PRO A 325 -27.02 21.42 -18.32
CA PRO A 325 -25.72 21.90 -17.84
C PRO A 325 -25.63 23.43 -17.71
N VAL A 326 -26.45 24.20 -18.44
CA VAL A 326 -26.45 25.66 -18.32
C VAL A 326 -27.08 26.08 -16.98
N ILE A 327 -28.20 25.47 -16.60
CA ILE A 327 -28.84 25.68 -15.30
C ILE A 327 -27.93 25.17 -14.17
N ASP A 328 -27.29 24.02 -14.36
CA ASP A 328 -26.32 23.45 -13.42
C ASP A 328 -25.18 24.44 -13.11
N TYR A 329 -24.57 25.02 -14.15
CA TYR A 329 -23.53 26.03 -13.99
C TYR A 329 -24.05 27.29 -13.29
N ILE A 330 -25.26 27.76 -13.62
CA ILE A 330 -25.84 28.93 -12.97
C ILE A 330 -26.07 28.65 -11.48
N ARG A 331 -26.65 27.49 -11.14
CA ARG A 331 -26.88 27.05 -9.76
C ARG A 331 -25.58 27.10 -8.97
N TYR A 332 -24.58 26.33 -9.38
CA TYR A 332 -23.39 26.10 -8.56
C TYR A 332 -22.26 27.13 -8.72
N LEU A 333 -22.19 27.86 -9.83
CA LEU A 333 -21.12 28.84 -10.07
C LEU A 333 -21.59 30.29 -9.98
N VAL A 334 -22.87 30.59 -10.21
CA VAL A 334 -23.38 31.97 -10.22
C VAL A 334 -24.15 32.28 -8.95
N LEU A 335 -25.17 31.48 -8.61
CA LEU A 335 -26.05 31.75 -7.46
C LEU A 335 -25.37 31.43 -6.12
N GLU A 336 -24.62 30.32 -6.08
CA GLU A 336 -23.81 29.95 -4.91
C GLU A 336 -22.60 30.87 -4.70
N ASN A 337 -22.20 31.59 -5.74
CA ASN A 337 -21.16 32.61 -5.63
C ASN A 337 -21.66 33.80 -4.79
N ALA A 338 -20.75 34.55 -4.17
CA ALA A 338 -21.08 35.58 -3.18
C ALA A 338 -21.83 35.07 -1.93
N LYS A 339 -21.48 33.88 -1.44
CA LYS A 339 -22.04 33.23 -0.23
C LYS A 339 -23.52 32.85 -0.37
N GLY A 340 -23.92 32.33 -1.53
CA GLY A 340 -25.32 31.95 -1.78
C GLY A 340 -26.26 33.16 -1.90
N ARG A 341 -25.73 34.31 -2.33
CA ARG A 341 -26.51 35.54 -2.59
C ARG A 341 -26.28 36.07 -4.00
N GLY A 342 -25.77 35.23 -4.89
CA GLY A 342 -25.60 35.57 -6.28
C GLY A 342 -26.96 35.78 -6.93
N THR A 343 -27.02 36.68 -7.90
CA THR A 343 -28.22 36.90 -8.72
C THR A 343 -27.89 36.86 -10.19
N ILE A 344 -28.86 36.42 -10.99
CA ILE A 344 -28.77 36.40 -12.45
C ILE A 344 -30.02 37.03 -13.06
N ALA A 345 -29.82 37.88 -14.06
CA ALA A 345 -30.90 38.49 -14.82
C ALA A 345 -31.03 37.77 -16.18
N VAL A 346 -32.22 37.24 -16.49
CA VAL A 346 -32.52 36.54 -17.75
C VAL A 346 -33.82 37.09 -18.32
N ASP A 347 -33.79 37.58 -19.56
CA ASP A 347 -34.96 38.13 -20.26
C ASP A 347 -35.77 39.14 -19.42
N GLY A 348 -35.06 40.00 -18.66
CA GLY A 348 -35.66 41.04 -17.81
C GLY A 348 -36.15 40.58 -16.43
N ARG A 349 -36.05 39.28 -16.11
CA ARG A 349 -36.37 38.71 -14.78
C ARG A 349 -35.09 38.48 -14.00
N THR A 350 -35.11 38.68 -12.68
CA THR A 350 -33.96 38.43 -11.79
C THR A 350 -34.25 37.24 -10.90
N TYR A 351 -33.28 36.34 -10.79
CA TYR A 351 -33.35 35.12 -9.99
C TYR A 351 -32.20 35.08 -8.99
N ASP A 352 -32.51 34.67 -7.76
CA ASP A 352 -31.59 34.36 -6.67
C ASP A 352 -31.63 32.86 -6.29
N GLU A 353 -32.68 32.15 -6.68
CA GLU A 353 -32.83 30.70 -6.49
C GLU A 353 -32.89 29.93 -7.81
N ALA A 354 -32.12 28.84 -7.91
CA ALA A 354 -32.04 28.03 -9.12
C ALA A 354 -33.37 27.33 -9.48
N ASP A 355 -34.17 26.95 -8.49
CA ASP A 355 -35.44 26.25 -8.71
C ASP A 355 -36.47 27.17 -9.36
N SER A 356 -36.46 28.46 -8.99
CA SER A 356 -37.32 29.48 -9.60
C SER A 356 -36.92 29.76 -11.06
N LEU A 357 -35.61 29.82 -11.34
CA LEU A 357 -35.06 29.93 -12.69
C LEU A 357 -35.43 28.72 -13.55
N GLU A 358 -35.27 27.51 -13.01
CA GLU A 358 -35.62 26.25 -13.67
C GLU A 358 -37.12 26.23 -14.03
N SER A 359 -37.99 26.54 -13.07
CA SER A 359 -39.44 26.55 -13.27
C SER A 359 -39.86 27.49 -14.40
N ASP A 360 -39.31 28.71 -14.42
CA ASP A 360 -39.60 29.69 -15.47
C ASP A 360 -39.01 29.29 -16.84
N PHE A 361 -37.86 28.60 -16.86
CA PHE A 361 -37.28 28.07 -18.10
C PHE A 361 -38.13 26.94 -18.70
N VAL A 362 -38.54 25.98 -17.86
CA VAL A 362 -39.41 24.85 -18.26
C VAL A 362 -40.78 25.36 -18.70
N ALA A 363 -41.34 26.35 -18.00
CA ALA A 363 -42.61 26.99 -18.37
C ALA A 363 -42.50 27.90 -19.62
N GLY A 364 -41.30 28.06 -20.19
CA GLY A 364 -41.04 28.89 -21.37
C GLY A 364 -41.16 30.39 -21.16
N LYS A 365 -41.15 30.87 -19.91
CA LYS A 365 -41.19 32.30 -19.58
C LYS A 365 -39.86 33.01 -19.84
N ILE A 366 -38.77 32.26 -19.88
CA ILE A 366 -37.44 32.72 -20.31
C ILE A 366 -36.94 31.85 -21.49
N SER A 367 -36.15 32.46 -22.37
CA SER A 367 -35.61 31.87 -23.59
C SER A 367 -34.30 31.14 -23.33
N GLU A 368 -34.00 30.12 -24.15
CA GLU A 368 -32.69 29.44 -24.12
C GLU A 368 -31.56 30.41 -24.44
N LYS A 369 -31.76 31.29 -25.42
CA LYS A 369 -30.79 32.30 -25.80
C LYS A 369 -30.47 33.22 -24.63
N GLY A 370 -31.49 33.78 -23.97
CA GLY A 370 -31.33 34.66 -22.82
C GLY A 370 -30.62 33.96 -21.66
N LEU A 371 -30.98 32.70 -21.36
CA LEU A 371 -30.34 31.90 -20.31
C LEU A 371 -28.84 31.71 -20.58
N LYS A 372 -28.49 31.33 -21.81
CA LYS A 372 -27.09 31.14 -22.24
C LYS A 372 -26.32 32.45 -22.21
N GLU A 373 -26.89 33.55 -22.73
CA GLU A 373 -26.25 34.87 -22.74
C GLU A 373 -25.94 35.37 -21.31
N ALA A 374 -26.91 35.24 -20.40
CA ALA A 374 -26.72 35.61 -19.00
C ALA A 374 -25.65 34.74 -18.30
N CYS A 375 -25.63 33.43 -18.58
CA CYS A 375 -24.60 32.52 -18.08
C CYS A 375 -23.20 32.92 -18.58
N ILE A 376 -23.05 33.21 -19.89
CA ILE A 376 -21.79 33.64 -20.50
C ILE A 376 -21.26 34.92 -19.84
N GLU A 377 -22.13 35.92 -19.64
CA GLU A 377 -21.75 37.19 -19.02
C GLU A 377 -21.25 36.98 -17.60
N LYS A 378 -22.01 36.25 -16.77
CA LYS A 378 -21.66 35.97 -15.38
C LYS A 378 -20.39 35.16 -15.25
N LEU A 379 -20.24 34.06 -16.01
CA LEU A 379 -19.04 33.24 -15.96
C LEU A 379 -17.79 34.03 -16.38
N ASN A 380 -17.89 34.85 -17.43
CA ASN A 380 -16.77 35.68 -17.83
C ASN A 380 -16.38 36.71 -16.77
N GLY A 381 -17.36 37.34 -16.11
CA GLY A 381 -17.08 38.26 -15.00
C GLY A 381 -16.36 37.57 -13.83
N ILE A 382 -16.77 36.34 -13.48
CA ILE A 382 -16.21 35.60 -12.35
C ILE A 382 -14.79 35.08 -12.67
N MET A 383 -14.57 34.61 -13.89
CA MET A 383 -13.28 34.06 -14.34
C MET A 383 -12.21 35.13 -14.62
N GLU A 384 -12.60 36.41 -14.69
CA GLU A 384 -11.70 37.49 -15.08
C GLU A 384 -10.48 37.64 -14.16
N GLY A 385 -10.66 37.45 -12.85
CA GLY A 385 -9.54 37.48 -11.89
C GLY A 385 -8.47 36.42 -12.19
N CYS A 386 -8.91 35.22 -12.60
CA CYS A 386 -8.01 34.15 -13.01
C CYS A 386 -7.26 34.53 -14.30
N ARG A 387 -7.96 35.01 -15.33
CA ARG A 387 -7.33 35.46 -16.58
C ARG A 387 -6.29 36.55 -16.37
N GLN A 388 -6.61 37.56 -15.55
CA GLN A 388 -5.68 38.65 -15.25
C GLN A 388 -4.44 38.17 -14.49
N HIS A 389 -4.58 37.19 -13.60
CA HIS A 389 -3.43 36.57 -12.92
C HIS A 389 -2.46 35.96 -13.94
N PHE A 390 -2.96 35.10 -14.83
CA PHE A 390 -2.15 34.45 -15.87
C PHE A 390 -1.61 35.40 -16.95
N ALA A 391 -2.21 36.57 -17.13
CA ALA A 391 -1.70 37.61 -18.02
C ALA A 391 -0.57 38.45 -17.41
N LYS A 392 -0.57 38.64 -16.09
CA LYS A 392 0.39 39.53 -15.38
C LYS A 392 1.55 38.76 -14.74
N ASP A 393 1.31 37.55 -14.28
CA ASP A 393 2.30 36.70 -13.64
C ASP A 393 3.01 35.85 -14.70
N LYS A 394 4.31 36.13 -14.90
CA LYS A 394 5.11 35.46 -15.92
C LYS A 394 5.28 33.95 -15.65
N GLU A 395 5.46 33.56 -14.39
CA GLU A 395 5.61 32.14 -14.02
C GLU A 395 4.31 31.39 -14.32
N ALA A 396 3.17 31.96 -13.93
CA ALA A 396 1.87 31.38 -14.20
C ALA A 396 1.61 31.26 -15.72
N SER A 397 1.93 32.30 -16.49
CA SER A 397 1.78 32.30 -17.96
C SER A 397 2.64 31.21 -18.63
N ASP A 398 3.92 31.13 -18.26
CA ASP A 398 4.86 30.14 -18.80
C ASP A 398 4.40 28.70 -18.48
N LEU A 399 3.81 28.48 -17.29
CA LEU A 399 3.26 27.19 -16.89
C LEU A 399 2.07 26.74 -17.74
N VAL A 400 1.18 27.65 -18.18
CA VAL A 400 0.05 27.29 -19.07
C VAL A 400 0.58 26.75 -20.39
N ALA A 401 1.50 27.47 -21.02
CA ALA A 401 2.13 27.06 -22.27
C ALA A 401 2.85 25.71 -22.12
N LEU A 402 3.53 25.51 -20.99
CA LEU A 402 4.23 24.27 -20.69
C LEU A 402 3.26 23.08 -20.52
N VAL A 403 2.14 23.26 -19.82
CA VAL A 403 1.13 22.20 -19.65
C VAL A 403 0.50 21.79 -20.98
N GLU A 404 0.23 22.76 -21.87
CA GLU A 404 -0.26 22.49 -23.21
C GLU A 404 0.78 21.74 -24.07
N GLN A 405 2.04 22.17 -24.00
CA GLN A 405 3.14 21.49 -24.67
C GLN A 405 3.29 20.04 -24.18
N HIS A 406 3.23 19.82 -22.87
CA HIS A 406 3.28 18.47 -22.29
C HIS A 406 2.13 17.60 -22.80
N LYS A 407 0.92 18.15 -22.90
CA LYS A 407 -0.24 17.43 -23.47
C LYS A 407 -0.05 17.03 -24.92
N VAL A 408 0.43 17.94 -25.76
CA VAL A 408 0.71 17.67 -27.18
C VAL A 408 1.82 16.61 -27.31
N SER A 409 2.88 16.71 -26.50
CA SER A 409 3.96 15.70 -26.46
C SER A 409 3.42 14.31 -26.14
N VAL A 410 2.60 14.19 -25.10
CA VAL A 410 2.03 12.90 -24.66
C VAL A 410 1.06 12.33 -25.71
N GLN A 411 0.26 13.17 -26.38
CA GLN A 411 -0.64 12.71 -27.43
C GLN A 411 0.14 12.20 -28.65
N LYS A 412 1.18 12.92 -29.08
CA LYS A 412 2.07 12.47 -30.18
C LYS A 412 2.72 11.11 -29.89
N GLU A 413 3.17 10.90 -28.65
CA GLU A 413 3.74 9.61 -28.23
C GLU A 413 2.71 8.48 -28.32
N LYS A 414 1.47 8.72 -27.89
CA LYS A 414 0.35 7.76 -28.02
C LYS A 414 0.03 7.45 -29.48
N ASP A 415 -0.09 8.48 -30.32
CA ASP A 415 -0.47 8.32 -31.74
C ASP A 415 0.59 7.54 -32.53
N GLN A 416 1.86 7.65 -32.14
CA GLN A 416 2.97 6.92 -32.74
C GLN A 416 3.12 5.48 -32.21
N GLY A 417 2.25 5.03 -31.31
CA GLY A 417 2.40 3.74 -30.61
C GLY A 417 3.65 3.66 -29.73
N HIS A 418 4.34 4.78 -29.53
CA HIS A 418 5.55 4.88 -28.72
C HIS A 418 5.15 5.20 -27.28
N VAL A 419 4.70 4.18 -26.54
CA VAL A 419 4.68 4.30 -25.08
C VAL A 419 6.14 4.28 -24.63
N ARG A 420 6.67 5.44 -24.19
CA ARG A 420 8.03 5.47 -23.62
C ARG A 420 8.09 4.44 -22.49
N PRO A 421 9.06 3.51 -22.50
CA PRO A 421 9.26 2.63 -21.36
C PRO A 421 9.60 3.52 -20.15
N THR A 422 8.76 3.47 -19.10
CA THR A 422 9.09 4.14 -17.83
C THR A 422 10.42 3.55 -17.34
N PRO A 423 11.47 4.37 -17.11
CA PRO A 423 12.73 3.87 -16.61
C PRO A 423 12.49 3.23 -15.24
N LEU A 424 12.87 1.97 -15.07
CA LEU A 424 12.70 1.28 -13.79
C LEU A 424 13.55 1.97 -12.73
N ARG A 425 12.87 2.47 -11.71
CA ARG A 425 13.45 3.02 -10.49
C ARG A 425 13.50 1.90 -9.44
N SER A 426 14.54 1.93 -8.61
CA SER A 426 14.77 0.91 -7.59
C SER A 426 15.92 1.35 -6.70
N LEU A 427 15.76 1.00 -5.44
CA LEU A 427 16.72 1.18 -4.39
C LEU A 427 17.95 0.29 -4.61
N ARG A 428 19.13 0.75 -4.19
CA ARG A 428 20.39 0.00 -4.30
C ARG A 428 20.80 -0.56 -2.94
N LEU A 429 20.53 -1.84 -2.70
CA LEU A 429 20.71 -2.44 -1.37
C LEU A 429 22.01 -3.24 -1.19
N ALA A 430 22.67 -3.59 -2.29
CA ALA A 430 23.82 -4.51 -2.34
C ALA A 430 25.14 -3.85 -2.79
N GLU A 431 25.34 -2.57 -2.49
CA GLU A 431 26.56 -1.84 -2.88
C GLU A 431 27.85 -2.49 -2.35
N GLY A 432 28.81 -2.71 -3.25
CA GLY A 432 30.18 -3.10 -2.91
C GLY A 432 30.50 -4.60 -2.86
N ALA A 433 29.56 -5.51 -3.16
CA ALA A 433 29.83 -6.96 -3.23
C ALA A 433 30.08 -7.42 -4.68
N GLU A 434 31.05 -8.31 -4.88
CA GLU A 434 31.32 -8.92 -6.21
C GLU A 434 30.23 -9.95 -6.59
N SER A 435 29.79 -10.75 -5.62
CA SER A 435 28.67 -11.70 -5.72
C SER A 435 27.89 -11.76 -4.41
N LEU A 436 26.57 -11.99 -4.52
CA LEU A 436 25.64 -11.96 -3.39
C LEU A 436 24.77 -13.22 -3.36
N GLY A 437 24.83 -13.98 -2.27
CA GLY A 437 23.84 -15.01 -1.96
C GLY A 437 22.75 -14.46 -1.04
N VAL A 438 21.49 -14.55 -1.46
CA VAL A 438 20.35 -14.07 -0.65
C VAL A 438 19.48 -15.25 -0.24
N VAL A 439 19.24 -15.39 1.07
CA VAL A 439 18.27 -16.32 1.64
C VAL A 439 17.10 -15.52 2.18
N PHE A 440 15.88 -15.76 1.69
CA PHE A 440 14.68 -15.16 2.27
C PHE A 440 14.29 -15.93 3.54
N ALA A 441 14.19 -15.22 4.65
CA ALA A 441 13.78 -15.81 5.92
C ALA A 441 12.32 -16.30 5.83
N PRO A 442 11.99 -17.46 6.43
CA PRO A 442 10.62 -17.93 6.50
C PRO A 442 9.73 -16.92 7.22
N ARG A 443 8.53 -16.71 6.69
CA ARG A 443 7.52 -15.84 7.30
C ARG A 443 6.92 -16.53 8.55
N PRO A 444 6.50 -15.78 9.59
CA PRO A 444 5.89 -16.38 10.78
C PRO A 444 4.62 -17.17 10.45
N GLY A 445 4.46 -18.33 11.09
CA GLY A 445 3.22 -19.13 11.04
C GLY A 445 2.11 -18.54 11.92
N SER A 446 0.88 -19.05 11.75
CA SER A 446 -0.31 -18.58 12.47
C SER A 446 -0.33 -18.94 13.96
N ASP A 447 0.23 -20.09 14.34
CA ASP A 447 -0.08 -20.72 15.63
C ASP A 447 1.14 -21.11 16.49
N LEU A 448 2.35 -20.87 15.99
CA LEU A 448 3.59 -21.32 16.63
C LEU A 448 4.64 -20.21 16.64
N GLY A 449 5.44 -20.18 17.72
CA GLY A 449 6.65 -19.36 17.77
C GLY A 449 7.70 -19.79 16.74
N VAL A 450 8.93 -19.29 16.87
CA VAL A 450 10.02 -19.75 16.00
C VAL A 450 10.27 -21.23 16.22
N THR A 451 10.25 -22.02 15.15
CA THR A 451 10.44 -23.47 15.23
C THR A 451 11.85 -23.88 14.78
N ALA A 452 12.35 -25.01 15.29
CA ALA A 452 13.64 -25.55 14.88
C ALA A 452 13.65 -25.90 13.38
N GLU A 453 12.50 -26.31 12.83
CA GLU A 453 12.32 -26.58 11.42
C GLU A 453 12.58 -25.33 10.56
N ALA A 454 12.04 -24.17 10.95
CA ALA A 454 12.28 -22.90 10.27
C ALA A 454 13.76 -22.49 10.33
N VAL A 455 14.41 -22.69 11.49
CA VAL A 455 15.84 -22.42 11.67
C VAL A 455 16.69 -23.32 10.77
N LEU A 456 16.44 -24.63 10.78
CA LEU A 456 17.22 -25.61 10.02
C LEU A 456 17.01 -25.45 8.52
N ALA A 457 15.79 -25.21 8.05
CA ALA A 457 15.54 -24.93 6.64
C ALA A 457 16.29 -23.67 6.17
N THR A 458 16.28 -22.61 6.98
CA THR A 458 17.04 -21.38 6.71
C THR A 458 18.54 -21.64 6.66
N LEU A 459 19.07 -22.37 7.66
CA LEU A 459 20.49 -22.72 7.72
C LEU A 459 20.92 -23.61 6.56
N SER A 460 20.08 -24.57 6.13
CA SER A 460 20.37 -25.42 4.97
C SER A 460 20.56 -24.58 3.70
N CYS A 461 19.73 -23.56 3.48
CA CYS A 461 19.92 -22.63 2.36
C CYS A 461 21.22 -21.83 2.48
N LEU A 462 21.56 -21.36 3.69
CA LEU A 462 22.81 -20.63 3.95
C LEU A 462 24.06 -21.51 3.75
N VAL A 463 24.04 -22.75 4.22
CA VAL A 463 25.11 -23.74 4.02
C VAL A 463 25.27 -24.06 2.54
N ARG A 464 24.18 -24.18 1.79
CA ARG A 464 24.24 -24.37 0.33
C ARG A 464 24.88 -23.18 -0.39
N ALA A 465 24.71 -21.97 0.14
CA ALA A 465 25.30 -20.75 -0.39
C ALA A 465 26.76 -20.50 0.05
N LYS A 466 27.20 -21.17 1.14
CA LYS A 466 28.54 -21.07 1.74
C LYS A 466 29.64 -21.26 0.70
N GLY A 467 30.62 -20.36 0.70
CA GLY A 467 31.80 -20.44 -0.17
C GLY A 467 31.55 -20.17 -1.66
N ARG A 468 30.30 -19.90 -2.07
CA ARG A 468 29.96 -19.57 -3.47
C ARG A 468 29.85 -18.07 -3.74
N HIS A 469 29.69 -17.27 -2.69
CA HIS A 469 29.44 -15.84 -2.78
C HIS A 469 30.35 -15.05 -1.85
N ALA A 470 30.76 -13.86 -2.28
CA ALA A 470 31.55 -12.95 -1.46
C ALA A 470 30.77 -12.48 -0.21
N LYS A 471 29.44 -12.39 -0.32
CA LYS A 471 28.56 -11.96 0.76
C LYS A 471 27.27 -12.79 0.80
N LEU A 472 26.84 -13.16 1.99
CA LEU A 472 25.54 -13.79 2.23
C LEU A 472 24.61 -12.87 3.03
N VAL A 473 23.34 -12.81 2.64
CA VAL A 473 22.30 -12.02 3.30
C VAL A 473 21.12 -12.91 3.65
N LEU A 474 20.66 -12.83 4.90
CA LEU A 474 19.36 -13.30 5.35
C LEU A 474 18.37 -12.13 5.31
N TRP A 475 17.39 -12.19 4.40
CA TRP A 475 16.39 -11.15 4.18
C TRP A 475 15.11 -11.40 4.99
N CYS A 476 14.78 -10.51 5.93
CA CYS A 476 13.60 -10.62 6.79
C CYS A 476 12.48 -9.67 6.32
N GLU A 477 11.40 -10.23 5.75
CA GLU A 477 10.29 -9.49 5.15
C GLU A 477 9.27 -9.01 6.20
N ASP A 478 9.67 -8.13 7.12
CA ASP A 478 8.82 -7.68 8.24
C ASP A 478 7.62 -6.83 7.80
N TRP A 479 7.75 -5.98 6.78
CA TRP A 479 6.63 -5.20 6.25
C TRP A 479 5.71 -6.02 5.34
N SER A 480 6.24 -6.92 4.49
CA SER A 480 5.40 -7.86 3.73
C SER A 480 4.56 -8.74 4.67
N CYS A 481 5.09 -9.08 5.85
CA CYS A 481 4.33 -9.81 6.87
C CYS A 481 3.11 -9.03 7.38
N ILE A 482 3.16 -7.69 7.41
CA ILE A 482 1.98 -6.86 7.73
C ILE A 482 0.91 -7.06 6.66
N ALA A 483 1.26 -6.86 5.39
CA ALA A 483 0.33 -6.98 4.27
C ALA A 483 -0.28 -8.39 4.16
N LEU A 484 0.49 -9.42 4.50
CA LEU A 484 0.05 -10.82 4.47
C LEU A 484 -0.66 -11.28 5.76
N ASP A 485 -0.99 -10.34 6.64
CA ASP A 485 -1.62 -10.57 7.95
C ASP A 485 -0.91 -11.61 8.84
N LYS A 486 0.41 -11.77 8.66
CA LYS A 486 1.20 -12.65 9.53
C LYS A 486 1.26 -12.02 10.91
N MET A 487 0.99 -12.82 11.95
CA MET A 487 0.87 -12.33 13.33
C MET A 487 -0.13 -11.15 13.46
N GLN A 488 -1.21 -11.13 12.68
CA GLN A 488 -2.21 -10.04 12.67
C GLN A 488 -1.60 -8.66 12.38
N GLY A 489 -0.47 -8.62 11.66
CA GLY A 489 0.27 -7.38 11.39
C GLY A 489 0.94 -6.75 12.61
N ASP A 490 1.07 -7.46 13.74
CA ASP A 490 1.76 -6.94 14.93
C ASP A 490 3.27 -6.89 14.68
N LEU A 491 3.77 -5.70 14.33
CA LEU A 491 5.20 -5.45 14.09
C LEU A 491 6.11 -5.85 15.24
N LYS A 492 5.65 -5.79 16.50
CA LYS A 492 6.47 -6.21 17.64
C LYS A 492 6.62 -7.73 17.65
N ALA A 493 5.54 -8.45 17.39
CA ALA A 493 5.55 -9.91 17.27
C ALA A 493 6.36 -10.37 16.06
N ILE A 494 6.18 -9.74 14.89
CA ILE A 494 6.94 -10.01 13.67
C ILE A 494 8.44 -9.76 13.90
N GLY A 495 8.80 -8.61 14.47
CA GLY A 495 10.19 -8.29 14.81
C GLY A 495 10.80 -9.26 15.83
N ALA A 496 10.02 -9.67 16.84
CA ALA A 496 10.47 -10.67 17.81
C ALA A 496 10.70 -12.06 17.17
N TYR A 497 9.83 -12.46 16.24
CA TYR A 497 10.01 -13.69 15.46
C TYR A 497 11.32 -13.66 14.67
N TYR A 498 11.55 -12.63 13.86
CA TYR A 498 12.78 -12.55 13.05
C TYR A 498 14.04 -12.39 13.91
N GLY A 499 13.95 -11.68 15.03
CA GLY A 499 15.06 -11.58 15.99
C GLY A 499 15.45 -12.93 16.58
N ILE A 500 14.47 -13.71 17.05
CA ILE A 500 14.72 -15.06 17.59
C ILE A 500 15.25 -16.00 16.49
N LEU A 501 14.67 -15.96 15.29
CA LEU A 501 15.11 -16.74 14.15
C LEU A 501 16.57 -16.42 13.79
N ALA A 502 16.91 -15.14 13.66
CA ALA A 502 18.25 -14.69 13.33
C ALA A 502 19.28 -15.12 14.40
N ASP A 503 18.96 -14.96 15.68
CA ASP A 503 19.83 -15.40 16.78
C ASP A 503 20.04 -16.93 16.77
N ALA A 504 18.96 -17.69 16.53
CA ALA A 504 18.99 -19.14 16.42
C ALA A 504 19.86 -19.63 15.26
N VAL A 505 19.65 -19.06 14.07
CA VAL A 505 20.46 -19.38 12.89
C VAL A 505 21.92 -19.00 13.11
N LYS A 506 22.22 -17.81 13.67
CA LYS A 506 23.60 -17.40 14.01
C LYS A 506 24.26 -18.36 15.01
N GLY A 507 23.50 -18.86 15.98
CA GLY A 507 23.99 -19.83 16.97
C GLY A 507 24.48 -21.13 16.32
N LEU A 508 23.74 -21.65 15.34
CA LEU A 508 24.09 -22.88 14.62
C LEU A 508 25.09 -22.64 13.47
N ALA A 509 25.01 -21.49 12.80
CA ALA A 509 25.88 -21.14 11.68
C ALA A 509 27.37 -21.11 12.06
N LYS A 510 27.71 -20.86 13.33
CA LYS A 510 29.08 -20.99 13.84
C LYS A 510 29.62 -22.43 13.72
N GLN A 511 28.79 -23.43 14.00
CA GLN A 511 29.16 -24.84 13.86
C GLN A 511 29.30 -25.21 12.39
N ALA A 512 28.37 -24.73 11.56
CA ALA A 512 28.40 -24.92 10.12
C ALA A 512 29.42 -24.01 9.39
N GLN A 513 30.19 -23.17 10.11
CA GLN A 513 31.16 -22.21 9.55
C GLN A 513 30.57 -21.33 8.42
N VAL A 514 29.35 -20.83 8.61
CA VAL A 514 28.70 -19.89 7.67
C VAL A 514 28.61 -18.51 8.28
N GLU A 515 29.10 -17.50 7.55
CA GLU A 515 28.93 -16.09 7.90
C GLU A 515 27.91 -15.42 6.99
N PHE A 516 27.03 -14.60 7.56
CA PHE A 516 25.98 -13.88 6.82
C PHE A 516 25.56 -12.60 7.56
N GLU A 517 25.02 -11.64 6.81
CA GLU A 517 24.38 -10.44 7.33
C GLU A 517 22.86 -10.65 7.42
N VAL A 518 22.21 -10.06 8.43
CA VAL A 518 20.75 -10.03 8.52
C VAL A 518 20.27 -8.65 8.09
N LYS A 519 19.38 -8.61 7.09
CA LYS A 519 18.74 -7.38 6.62
C LYS A 519 17.24 -7.44 6.87
N VAL A 520 16.71 -6.41 7.52
CA VAL A 520 15.28 -6.26 7.78
C VAL A 520 14.70 -5.35 6.71
N GLN A 521 13.65 -5.83 6.03
CA GLN A 521 13.04 -5.16 4.89
C GLN A 521 12.67 -3.70 5.21
N SER A 522 11.99 -3.43 6.33
CA SER A 522 11.62 -2.08 6.74
C SER A 522 12.80 -1.12 6.88
N ALA A 523 13.88 -1.57 7.52
CA ALA A 523 15.08 -0.76 7.72
C ALA A 523 15.75 -0.43 6.39
N GLU A 524 15.74 -1.35 5.44
CA GLU A 524 16.30 -1.13 4.11
C GLU A 524 15.40 -0.22 3.26
N ILE A 525 14.07 -0.41 3.28
CA ILE A 525 13.09 0.47 2.60
C ILE A 525 13.28 1.93 3.06
N LEU A 526 13.42 2.15 4.37
CA LEU A 526 13.53 3.49 4.95
C LEU A 526 14.84 4.23 4.64
N ARG A 527 15.81 3.57 3.98
CA ARG A 527 17.03 4.26 3.48
C ARG A 527 16.72 5.25 2.37
N ASP A 528 15.74 4.93 1.53
CA ASP A 528 15.16 5.81 0.51
C ASP A 528 13.75 5.29 0.17
N PRO A 529 12.75 5.67 0.99
CA PRO A 529 11.39 5.14 0.87
C PRO A 529 10.74 5.54 -0.46
N ASN A 530 11.02 6.74 -0.96
CA ASN A 530 10.48 7.21 -2.22
C ASN A 530 10.95 6.32 -3.38
N MET A 531 12.26 6.07 -3.48
CA MET A 531 12.81 5.23 -4.55
C MET A 531 12.26 3.80 -4.47
N TYR A 532 12.11 3.25 -3.26
CA TYR A 532 11.55 1.91 -3.07
C TYR A 532 10.08 1.83 -3.51
N TRP A 533 9.21 2.70 -3.01
CA TRP A 533 7.78 2.59 -3.31
C TRP A 533 7.43 2.98 -4.74
N ILE A 534 8.23 3.87 -5.32
CA ILE A 534 8.20 4.10 -6.76
C ILE A 534 8.57 2.82 -7.54
N SER A 535 9.54 2.03 -7.08
CA SER A 535 9.86 0.72 -7.66
C SER A 535 8.69 -0.25 -7.58
N VAL A 536 7.96 -0.26 -6.46
CA VAL A 536 6.75 -1.08 -6.28
C VAL A 536 5.65 -0.66 -7.27
N ILE A 537 5.44 0.65 -7.43
CA ILE A 537 4.49 1.21 -8.40
C ILE A 537 4.89 0.85 -9.83
N ASP A 538 6.17 1.02 -10.19
CA ASP A 538 6.67 0.72 -11.52
C ASP A 538 6.58 -0.80 -11.82
N ALA A 539 6.77 -1.66 -10.81
CA ALA A 539 6.58 -3.11 -10.93
C ALA A 539 5.17 -3.48 -11.38
N GLY A 540 4.16 -2.82 -10.82
CA GLY A 540 2.75 -3.08 -11.15
C GLY A 540 2.22 -2.27 -12.33
N ARG A 541 2.94 -1.28 -12.86
CA ARG A 541 2.53 -0.47 -14.03
C ARG A 541 3.15 -0.93 -15.34
N ARG A 542 4.34 -1.53 -15.28
CA ARG A 542 5.16 -1.73 -16.48
C ARG A 542 4.52 -2.72 -17.44
N LYS A 543 4.26 -2.21 -18.64
CA LYS A 543 3.98 -2.94 -19.86
C LYS A 543 5.24 -3.72 -20.31
N ARG A 544 5.20 -5.04 -20.31
CA ARG A 544 6.29 -5.93 -20.76
C ARG A 544 6.26 -6.04 -22.28
N LYS A 545 7.40 -6.26 -22.95
CA LYS A 545 7.40 -6.62 -24.38
C LYS A 545 7.04 -8.10 -24.51
N GLY A 546 5.79 -8.43 -24.85
CA GLY A 546 5.38 -9.80 -25.15
C GLY A 546 5.97 -10.32 -26.47
N LYS A 547 6.10 -11.64 -26.60
CA LYS A 547 6.48 -12.30 -27.86
C LYS A 547 5.45 -12.11 -28.98
N SER A 548 4.21 -11.72 -28.64
CA SER A 548 3.06 -11.54 -29.55
C SER A 548 2.72 -10.08 -29.86
N GLY A 549 3.52 -9.11 -29.41
CA GLY A 549 3.24 -7.68 -29.60
C GLY A 549 2.19 -7.09 -28.64
N GLU A 550 1.55 -7.91 -27.81
CA GLU A 550 0.76 -7.45 -26.66
C GLU A 550 1.67 -7.21 -25.45
N GLU A 551 1.27 -6.24 -24.62
CA GLU A 551 2.07 -5.70 -23.53
C GLU A 551 1.55 -6.21 -22.16
N PRO A 552 1.96 -7.39 -21.64
CA PRO A 552 1.44 -7.83 -20.36
C PRO A 552 1.99 -6.94 -19.23
N VAL A 553 1.09 -6.44 -18.38
CA VAL A 553 1.43 -5.86 -17.07
C VAL A 553 1.26 -6.98 -16.05
N ILE A 554 1.87 -6.88 -14.86
CA ILE A 554 1.52 -7.80 -13.76
C ILE A 554 0.05 -7.60 -13.41
N GLY A 555 -0.76 -8.52 -13.93
CA GLY A 555 -2.18 -8.61 -13.68
C GLY A 555 -2.48 -9.42 -12.42
N LEU A 556 -3.72 -9.37 -11.97
CA LEU A 556 -4.17 -10.12 -10.80
C LEU A 556 -4.09 -11.64 -11.03
N GLU A 557 -4.28 -12.11 -12.26
CA GLU A 557 -4.14 -13.52 -12.62
C GLU A 557 -2.70 -14.03 -12.48
N GLU A 558 -1.73 -13.21 -12.90
CA GLU A 558 -0.31 -13.55 -12.77
C GLU A 558 0.10 -13.58 -11.29
N VAL A 559 -0.40 -12.62 -10.48
CA VAL A 559 -0.23 -12.66 -9.01
C VAL A 559 -0.80 -13.96 -8.44
N ALA A 560 -2.05 -14.29 -8.78
CA ALA A 560 -2.72 -15.49 -8.27
C ALA A 560 -1.97 -16.78 -8.62
N GLY A 561 -1.41 -16.87 -9.84
CA GLY A 561 -0.64 -18.04 -10.28
C GLY A 561 0.69 -18.26 -9.56
N HIS A 562 1.24 -17.22 -8.94
CA HIS A 562 2.58 -17.24 -8.32
C HIS A 562 2.58 -17.08 -6.80
N LEU A 563 1.41 -17.07 -6.17
CA LEU A 563 1.32 -17.16 -4.71
C LEU A 563 1.93 -18.48 -4.21
N PRO A 564 2.41 -18.52 -2.94
CA PRO A 564 2.88 -19.75 -2.31
C PRO A 564 1.84 -20.87 -2.40
N GLU A 565 2.31 -22.12 -2.43
CA GLU A 565 1.45 -23.30 -2.55
C GLU A 565 0.36 -23.34 -1.46
N GLY A 566 -0.90 -23.52 -1.87
CA GLY A 566 -2.06 -23.54 -0.98
C GLY A 566 -2.70 -22.18 -0.70
N GLU A 567 -2.12 -21.08 -1.17
CA GLU A 567 -2.73 -19.75 -1.04
C GLU A 567 -3.60 -19.40 -2.26
N ALA A 568 -4.78 -18.81 -2.01
CA ALA A 568 -5.64 -18.22 -3.03
C ALA A 568 -5.61 -16.68 -2.92
N LEU A 569 -5.75 -15.99 -4.05
CA LEU A 569 -5.77 -14.52 -4.07
C LEU A 569 -7.14 -13.99 -3.63
N THR A 570 -7.25 -13.59 -2.37
CA THR A 570 -8.50 -13.05 -1.79
C THR A 570 -8.32 -11.67 -1.15
N GLU A 571 -7.12 -11.37 -0.65
CA GLU A 571 -6.82 -10.15 0.09
C GLU A 571 -5.97 -9.18 -0.74
N SER A 572 -6.22 -7.88 -0.58
CA SER A 572 -5.43 -6.86 -1.30
C SER A 572 -3.97 -6.83 -0.86
N GLY A 573 -3.69 -7.17 0.40
CA GLY A 573 -2.34 -7.30 0.93
C GLY A 573 -1.47 -8.34 0.22
N GLN A 574 -2.04 -9.40 -0.38
CA GLN A 574 -1.30 -10.37 -1.19
C GLN A 574 -0.76 -9.74 -2.49
N VAL A 575 -1.53 -8.85 -3.11
CA VAL A 575 -1.08 -8.08 -4.29
C VAL A 575 0.05 -7.14 -3.90
N VAL A 576 -0.12 -6.40 -2.80
CA VAL A 576 0.90 -5.46 -2.29
C VAL A 576 2.21 -6.19 -1.96
N ALA A 577 2.14 -7.28 -1.20
CA ALA A 577 3.32 -8.07 -0.83
C ALA A 577 4.02 -8.69 -2.05
N THR A 578 3.26 -9.08 -3.08
CA THR A 578 3.85 -9.56 -4.33
C THR A 578 4.64 -8.47 -5.03
N LEU A 579 4.08 -7.25 -5.16
CA LEU A 579 4.79 -6.12 -5.76
C LEU A 579 6.01 -5.67 -4.93
N MET A 580 5.90 -5.70 -3.60
CA MET A 580 7.05 -5.48 -2.71
C MET A 580 8.15 -6.51 -2.93
N HIS A 581 7.80 -7.79 -3.09
CA HIS A 581 8.79 -8.83 -3.37
C HIS A 581 9.56 -8.59 -4.68
N LEU A 582 8.88 -8.12 -5.73
CA LEU A 582 9.55 -7.74 -6.98
C LEU A 582 10.51 -6.56 -6.79
N ALA A 583 10.09 -5.56 -6.02
CA ALA A 583 10.92 -4.40 -5.69
C ALA A 583 12.12 -4.79 -4.82
N ASP A 584 11.95 -5.70 -3.85
CA ASP A 584 13.02 -6.25 -3.01
C ASP A 584 14.07 -6.96 -3.87
N VAL A 585 13.62 -7.90 -4.72
CA VAL A 585 14.52 -8.66 -5.61
C VAL A 585 15.23 -7.72 -6.57
N LEU A 586 14.51 -6.77 -7.18
CA LEU A 586 15.13 -5.76 -8.03
C LEU A 586 16.17 -4.95 -7.25
N ALA A 587 15.86 -4.50 -6.02
CA ALA A 587 16.77 -3.69 -5.23
C ALA A 587 18.04 -4.42 -4.75
N LEU A 588 17.96 -5.74 -4.59
CA LEU A 588 19.09 -6.62 -4.29
C LEU A 588 19.94 -6.92 -5.54
N CYS A 589 19.36 -6.84 -6.74
CA CYS A 589 20.02 -7.20 -8.02
C CYS A 589 20.43 -6.01 -8.89
N ARG A 590 20.00 -4.78 -8.56
CA ARG A 590 20.20 -3.58 -9.37
C ARG A 590 21.59 -2.96 -9.19
N GLN A 591 22.67 -3.73 -9.44
CA GLN A 591 24.06 -3.28 -9.57
C GLN A 591 24.90 -4.28 -10.39
N LYS A 592 26.22 -4.05 -10.52
CA LYS A 592 27.20 -4.99 -11.11
C LYS A 592 27.29 -6.36 -10.39
N THR A 593 26.61 -6.52 -9.26
CA THR A 593 26.67 -7.70 -8.40
C THR A 593 25.76 -8.80 -8.92
N ALA A 594 26.34 -9.96 -9.26
CA ALA A 594 25.55 -11.15 -9.54
C ALA A 594 24.89 -11.65 -8.25
N ALA A 595 23.57 -11.75 -8.24
CA ALA A 595 22.80 -12.25 -7.10
C ALA A 595 22.28 -13.67 -7.37
N VAL A 596 22.35 -14.53 -6.35
CA VAL A 596 21.72 -15.86 -6.37
C VAL A 596 20.77 -15.95 -5.18
N ILE A 597 19.50 -16.20 -5.47
CA ILE A 597 18.45 -16.36 -4.46
C ILE A 597 18.36 -17.83 -4.09
N TYR A 598 18.58 -18.13 -2.83
CA TYR A 598 18.39 -19.45 -2.22
C TYR A 598 17.06 -19.46 -1.51
N ALA A 599 16.16 -20.33 -1.95
CA ALA A 599 14.80 -20.36 -1.45
C ALA A 599 14.31 -21.78 -1.16
N GLU A 600 13.44 -21.89 -0.15
CA GLU A 600 12.65 -23.10 0.05
C GLU A 600 11.64 -23.26 -1.10
N SER A 601 11.34 -24.51 -1.47
CA SER A 601 10.40 -24.83 -2.56
C SER A 601 9.03 -24.13 -2.46
N LYS A 602 8.54 -23.81 -1.26
CA LYS A 602 7.25 -23.13 -1.05
C LYS A 602 7.19 -21.72 -1.64
N MET A 603 8.32 -21.01 -1.66
CA MET A 603 8.43 -19.64 -2.19
C MET A 603 8.90 -19.61 -3.64
N SER A 604 9.18 -20.77 -4.24
CA SER A 604 9.79 -20.87 -5.57
C SER A 604 9.03 -20.13 -6.66
N LYS A 605 7.69 -20.24 -6.68
CA LYS A 605 6.84 -19.56 -7.65
C LYS A 605 6.99 -18.04 -7.58
N LEU A 606 7.02 -17.46 -6.38
CA LEU A 606 7.14 -16.03 -6.19
C LEU A 606 8.52 -15.51 -6.64
N HIS A 607 9.60 -16.23 -6.34
CA HIS A 607 10.92 -15.89 -6.84
C HIS A 607 11.02 -16.04 -8.37
N GLN A 608 10.40 -17.07 -8.94
CA GLN A 608 10.33 -17.26 -10.39
C GLN A 608 9.60 -16.11 -11.09
N LEU A 609 8.51 -15.60 -10.49
CA LEU A 609 7.84 -14.39 -10.98
C LEU A 609 8.81 -13.21 -11.02
N ALA A 610 9.59 -12.99 -9.96
CA ALA A 610 10.57 -11.91 -9.90
C ALA A 610 11.67 -12.06 -10.97
N LYS A 611 12.20 -13.27 -11.16
CA LYS A 611 13.19 -13.55 -12.21
C LYS A 611 12.62 -13.29 -13.61
N SER A 612 11.42 -13.81 -13.91
CA SER A 612 10.75 -13.60 -15.21
C SER A 612 10.49 -12.12 -15.45
N TYR A 613 10.00 -11.39 -14.44
CA TYR A 613 9.78 -9.95 -14.49
C TYR A 613 11.07 -9.19 -14.86
N LEU A 614 12.21 -9.54 -14.25
CA LEU A 614 13.50 -8.92 -14.54
C LEU A 614 14.02 -9.29 -15.94
N GLU A 615 13.91 -10.56 -16.34
CA GLU A 615 14.30 -11.03 -17.69
C GLU A 615 13.54 -10.28 -18.79
N GLU A 616 12.23 -10.09 -18.62
CA GLU A 616 11.39 -9.37 -19.57
C GLU A 616 11.63 -7.85 -19.54
N SER A 617 12.01 -7.33 -18.37
CA SER A 617 12.27 -5.90 -18.15
C SER A 617 13.60 -5.42 -18.72
N PHE A 618 14.64 -6.25 -18.70
CA PHE A 618 16.01 -5.86 -19.05
C PHE A 618 16.63 -6.73 -20.16
N GLY A 619 15.96 -7.80 -20.59
CA GLY A 619 16.52 -8.79 -21.52
C GLY A 619 17.54 -9.71 -20.83
N ARG A 620 17.79 -10.89 -21.41
CA ARG A 620 18.83 -11.82 -20.93
C ARG A 620 20.21 -11.28 -21.24
N THR A 621 20.73 -10.39 -20.40
CA THR A 621 22.13 -9.94 -20.49
C THR A 621 22.92 -10.46 -19.29
N THR A 622 23.73 -11.48 -19.54
CA THR A 622 24.88 -11.80 -18.70
C THR A 622 26.07 -11.01 -19.25
N SER A 623 26.44 -9.92 -18.57
CA SER A 623 27.64 -9.10 -18.78
C SER A 623 27.66 -8.13 -19.99
N HIS A 624 28.23 -6.95 -19.71
CA HIS A 624 28.59 -5.81 -20.58
C HIS A 624 27.59 -4.64 -20.61
N ALA A 625 27.77 -3.73 -19.63
CA ALA A 625 27.25 -2.36 -19.56
C ALA A 625 25.73 -2.15 -19.36
N GLY A 626 25.09 -2.97 -18.52
CA GLY A 626 23.72 -2.74 -18.01
C GLY A 626 23.69 -2.67 -16.47
N GLU A 627 22.89 -1.79 -15.88
CA GLU A 627 22.84 -1.52 -14.42
C GLU A 627 22.19 -2.63 -13.56
N VAL A 628 21.63 -3.68 -14.17
CA VAL A 628 20.81 -4.70 -13.48
C VAL A 628 21.22 -6.12 -13.88
N CYS A 629 21.53 -6.99 -12.91
CA CYS A 629 21.81 -8.40 -13.14
C CYS A 629 20.54 -9.25 -12.98
N ILE A 630 20.34 -10.25 -13.84
CA ILE A 630 19.25 -11.23 -13.66
C ILE A 630 19.66 -12.21 -12.56
N PRO A 631 18.87 -12.38 -11.49
CA PRO A 631 19.20 -13.30 -10.43
C PRO A 631 19.11 -14.75 -10.90
N ASP A 632 20.02 -15.59 -10.40
CA ASP A 632 19.81 -17.04 -10.45
C ASP A 632 19.00 -17.51 -9.23
N ILE A 633 18.23 -18.58 -9.37
CA ILE A 633 17.40 -19.12 -8.28
C ILE A 633 17.82 -20.54 -8.00
N ASP A 634 18.27 -20.78 -6.78
CA ASP A 634 18.67 -22.09 -6.29
C ASP A 634 17.64 -22.61 -5.26
N ILE A 635 16.90 -23.67 -5.62
CA ILE A 635 15.78 -24.17 -4.82
C ILE A 635 16.23 -25.32 -3.92
N GLU A 636 15.98 -25.18 -2.61
CA GLU A 636 16.14 -26.25 -1.63
C GLU A 636 14.80 -26.93 -1.33
N LYS A 637 14.78 -28.27 -1.45
CA LYS A 637 13.65 -29.10 -1.04
C LYS A 637 13.93 -29.68 0.34
N ALA A 638 13.57 -28.93 1.37
CA ALA A 638 13.60 -29.37 2.76
C ALA A 638 12.27 -30.04 3.13
N ARG A 639 12.31 -31.25 3.72
CA ARG A 639 11.14 -31.81 4.40
C ARG A 639 11.15 -31.29 5.85
N PRO A 640 10.15 -30.52 6.28
CA PRO A 640 10.11 -30.04 7.65
C PRO A 640 9.80 -31.20 8.60
N PRO A 641 10.52 -31.32 9.72
CA PRO A 641 10.20 -32.28 10.77
C PRO A 641 8.75 -32.10 11.25
N GLY A 642 7.97 -33.17 11.28
CA GLY A 642 6.61 -33.17 11.87
C GLY A 642 6.58 -33.07 13.40
N LEU A 643 7.59 -32.47 14.03
CA LEU A 643 7.79 -32.44 15.47
C LEU A 643 7.28 -31.15 16.11
N SER A 644 7.19 -30.05 15.34
CA SER A 644 6.80 -28.73 15.81
C SER A 644 7.61 -28.29 17.04
N LEU A 645 8.94 -28.39 16.92
CA LEU A 645 9.85 -28.04 18.03
C LEU A 645 9.96 -26.51 18.14
N ILE A 646 9.34 -25.91 19.16
CA ILE A 646 9.39 -24.45 19.34
C ILE A 646 10.64 -24.11 20.16
N LEU A 647 11.34 -23.06 19.74
CA LEU A 647 12.46 -22.52 20.50
C LEU A 647 11.98 -21.98 21.85
N GLY A 648 12.67 -22.35 22.92
CA GLY A 648 12.38 -21.87 24.27
C GLY A 648 11.41 -22.73 25.10
N GLU A 649 10.81 -23.78 24.55
CA GLU A 649 9.90 -24.69 25.28
C GLU A 649 10.56 -25.51 26.41
N GLY A 650 11.88 -25.41 26.57
CA GLY A 650 12.62 -26.13 27.59
C GLY A 650 12.83 -27.60 27.25
N GLU A 651 13.89 -28.16 27.83
CA GLU A 651 14.40 -29.49 27.46
C GLU A 651 13.38 -30.63 27.71
N SER A 652 12.58 -30.52 28.77
CA SER A 652 11.56 -31.53 29.09
C SER A 652 10.47 -31.64 28.02
N ILE A 653 10.05 -30.51 27.42
CA ILE A 653 9.02 -30.51 26.37
C ILE A 653 9.61 -31.08 25.08
N TRP A 654 10.84 -30.68 24.75
CA TRP A 654 11.60 -31.23 23.63
C TRP A 654 11.73 -32.75 23.69
N ASN A 655 12.18 -33.29 24.83
CA ASN A 655 12.29 -34.73 25.03
C ASN A 655 10.93 -35.45 24.91
N SER A 656 9.86 -34.82 25.41
CA SER A 656 8.50 -35.37 25.30
C SER A 656 8.03 -35.44 23.84
N LYS A 657 8.26 -34.38 23.06
CA LYS A 657 7.90 -34.31 21.64
C LYS A 657 8.65 -35.37 20.82
N MET A 658 9.96 -35.48 21.01
CA MET A 658 10.81 -36.50 20.37
C MET A 658 10.38 -37.94 20.69
N LYS A 659 9.96 -38.21 21.93
CA LYS A 659 9.45 -39.53 22.32
C LYS A 659 8.13 -39.87 21.63
N LYS A 660 7.22 -38.89 21.55
CA LYS A 660 5.86 -39.02 20.99
C LYS A 660 5.81 -38.97 19.46
N SER A 661 6.92 -38.60 18.81
CA SER A 661 7.03 -38.52 17.36
C SER A 661 6.54 -39.79 16.69
N TYR A 662 5.80 -39.62 15.59
CA TYR A 662 5.50 -40.73 14.71
C TYR A 662 6.82 -41.32 14.16
N CYS A 663 6.89 -42.65 14.12
CA CYS A 663 8.05 -43.41 13.67
C CYS A 663 7.59 -44.87 13.58
N LEU A 664 6.86 -45.19 12.52
CA LEU A 664 6.43 -46.55 12.23
C LEU A 664 7.59 -47.32 11.61
N GLU A 665 7.79 -48.57 11.99
CA GLU A 665 8.86 -49.42 11.45
C GLU A 665 8.73 -49.57 9.93
N GLY A 666 9.82 -49.37 9.20
CA GLY A 666 9.83 -49.43 7.72
C GLY A 666 9.30 -48.17 7.02
N ASP A 667 8.60 -47.27 7.72
CA ASP A 667 8.09 -46.03 7.14
C ASP A 667 9.17 -44.95 7.16
N VAL A 668 9.83 -44.75 6.02
CA VAL A 668 10.84 -43.68 5.82
C VAL A 668 10.23 -42.40 5.27
N GLU A 669 9.07 -42.48 4.62
CA GLU A 669 8.48 -41.34 3.92
C GLU A 669 7.78 -40.37 4.85
N ASN A 670 7.04 -40.89 5.85
CA ASN A 670 6.26 -40.08 6.78
C ASN A 670 6.90 -40.09 8.18
N ASN A 671 8.23 -39.97 8.26
CA ASN A 671 8.97 -40.12 9.51
C ASN A 671 9.67 -38.83 9.97
N PRO A 672 9.07 -38.07 10.91
CA PRO A 672 9.62 -36.82 11.43
C PRO A 672 11.05 -36.89 11.97
N LEU A 673 11.47 -38.06 12.48
CA LEU A 673 12.83 -38.24 13.02
C LEU A 673 13.84 -38.50 11.91
N MET A 674 13.42 -39.17 10.83
CA MET A 674 14.22 -39.32 9.62
C MET A 674 14.42 -37.95 8.94
N ASP A 675 13.36 -37.16 8.82
CA ASP A 675 13.41 -35.79 8.28
C ASP A 675 14.35 -34.89 9.10
N LEU A 676 14.27 -34.98 10.43
CA LEU A 676 15.15 -34.23 11.32
C LEU A 676 16.62 -34.63 11.11
N LEU A 677 16.93 -35.93 11.07
CA LEU A 677 18.30 -36.40 10.84
C LEU A 677 18.84 -35.92 9.49
N CYS A 678 18.01 -35.97 8.44
CA CYS A 678 18.35 -35.47 7.12
C CYS A 678 18.69 -33.97 7.15
N LEU A 679 17.86 -33.16 7.80
CA LEU A 679 18.11 -31.71 7.91
C LEU A 679 19.37 -31.38 8.71
N LEU A 680 19.63 -32.08 9.81
CA LEU A 680 20.85 -31.88 10.60
C LEU A 680 22.10 -32.16 9.76
N LEU A 681 22.07 -33.19 8.93
CA LEU A 681 23.14 -33.51 7.99
C LEU A 681 23.30 -32.42 6.92
N LYS A 682 22.21 -31.99 6.27
CA LYS A 682 22.22 -30.92 5.26
C LYS A 682 22.73 -29.59 5.80
N CYS A 683 22.55 -29.33 7.10
CA CYS A 683 23.02 -28.13 7.77
C CYS A 683 24.49 -28.22 8.24
N GLU A 684 25.22 -29.30 7.92
CA GLU A 684 26.58 -29.53 8.41
C GLU A 684 26.70 -29.50 9.95
N LEU A 685 25.63 -29.87 10.67
CA LEU A 685 25.62 -29.86 12.15
C LEU A 685 26.02 -31.20 12.76
N LEU A 686 26.16 -32.23 11.93
CA LEU A 686 26.61 -33.55 12.34
C LEU A 686 28.08 -33.68 11.97
N ASP A 687 28.94 -33.70 13.00
CA ASP A 687 30.35 -34.00 12.79
C ASP A 687 30.50 -35.44 12.28
N THR A 688 30.89 -35.57 11.02
CA THR A 688 31.22 -36.81 10.31
C THR A 688 32.68 -36.79 9.82
N GLY A 689 33.46 -35.78 10.24
CA GLY A 689 34.84 -35.54 9.81
C GLY A 689 35.87 -36.43 10.51
N THR A 690 37.09 -36.46 9.96
CA THR A 690 38.23 -37.28 10.42
C THR A 690 39.23 -36.54 11.32
N GLY A 691 38.89 -35.34 11.82
CA GLY A 691 39.77 -34.51 12.64
C GLY A 691 39.89 -35.02 14.08
N GLU A 692 41.11 -35.39 14.48
CA GLU A 692 41.52 -35.78 15.85
C GLU A 692 40.86 -37.05 16.44
N GLY A 693 40.92 -38.16 15.69
CA GLY A 693 40.82 -39.51 16.27
C GLY A 693 39.47 -40.20 16.07
N LYS A 694 39.38 -40.89 14.93
CA LYS A 694 38.28 -41.73 14.39
C LYS A 694 37.05 -40.96 13.87
N PRO A 695 36.57 -41.28 12.65
CA PRO A 695 35.34 -40.69 12.11
C PRO A 695 34.16 -41.05 13.02
N LYS A 696 33.44 -40.03 13.49
CA LYS A 696 32.21 -40.26 14.26
C LYS A 696 31.11 -40.68 13.28
N PRO A 697 30.43 -41.80 13.53
CA PRO A 697 29.34 -42.24 12.65
C PRO A 697 28.21 -41.20 12.63
N LEU A 698 27.44 -41.19 11.54
CA LEU A 698 26.26 -40.33 11.41
C LEU A 698 25.29 -40.58 12.59
N LEU A 699 25.05 -41.85 12.88
CA LEU A 699 24.14 -42.31 13.93
C LEU A 699 24.72 -43.53 14.66
N GLU A 700 24.85 -43.44 15.98
CA GLU A 700 25.18 -44.58 16.86
C GLU A 700 23.90 -45.14 17.44
N VAL A 701 23.64 -46.43 17.20
CA VAL A 701 22.47 -47.12 17.72
C VAL A 701 22.92 -48.17 18.72
N ARG A 702 22.42 -48.07 19.95
CA ARG A 702 22.68 -49.04 21.02
C ARG A 702 21.38 -49.78 21.33
N GLN A 703 21.37 -51.10 21.13
CA GLN A 703 20.15 -51.91 21.26
C GLN A 703 20.46 -53.35 21.70
N LYS A 704 19.44 -54.02 22.25
CA LYS A 704 19.57 -55.42 22.69
C LYS A 704 19.93 -56.33 21.52
N ALA A 705 20.69 -57.40 21.79
CA ALA A 705 21.12 -58.38 20.80
C ALA A 705 19.95 -58.97 19.98
N GLU A 706 18.78 -59.12 20.60
CA GLU A 706 17.53 -59.60 20.00
C GLU A 706 16.96 -58.69 18.89
N HIS A 707 17.44 -57.44 18.81
CA HIS A 707 17.04 -56.44 17.80
C HIS A 707 18.17 -56.06 16.84
N GLY A 708 19.25 -56.86 16.76
CA GLY A 708 20.37 -56.65 15.84
C GLY A 708 21.66 -56.13 16.50
N GLY A 709 21.65 -55.90 17.81
CA GLY A 709 22.84 -55.46 18.56
C GLY A 709 23.27 -54.02 18.23
N ASP A 710 24.33 -53.56 18.90
CA ASP A 710 24.89 -52.22 18.71
C ASP A 710 25.42 -52.05 17.28
N LYS A 711 25.02 -50.96 16.61
CA LYS A 711 25.37 -50.68 15.22
C LYS A 711 25.65 -49.19 15.01
N ASP A 712 26.68 -48.91 14.24
CA ASP A 712 27.09 -47.56 13.86
C ASP A 712 26.82 -47.35 12.37
N TYR A 713 26.10 -46.30 12.02
CA TYR A 713 25.76 -45.98 10.63
C TYR A 713 26.63 -44.83 10.12
N ALA A 714 27.31 -45.03 8.99
CA ALA A 714 28.24 -44.05 8.43
C ALA A 714 27.54 -43.01 7.54
N SER A 715 26.46 -43.38 6.86
CA SER A 715 25.73 -42.50 5.94
C SER A 715 24.22 -42.49 6.17
N PHE A 716 23.55 -41.46 5.65
CA PHE A 716 22.09 -41.35 5.75
C PHE A 716 21.39 -42.45 4.98
N ALA A 717 21.94 -42.84 3.82
CA ALA A 717 21.44 -43.95 3.01
C ALA A 717 21.48 -45.28 3.78
N ASP A 718 22.51 -45.51 4.60
CA ASP A 718 22.59 -46.72 5.44
C ASP A 718 21.52 -46.74 6.52
N VAL A 719 21.26 -45.59 7.16
CA VAL A 719 20.19 -45.44 8.16
C VAL A 719 18.82 -45.66 7.51
N GLU A 720 18.58 -45.02 6.37
CA GLU A 720 17.31 -45.12 5.63
C GLU A 720 17.06 -46.56 5.16
N SER A 721 18.08 -47.22 4.59
CA SER A 721 17.98 -48.61 4.13
C SER A 721 17.73 -49.58 5.28
N ALA A 722 18.45 -49.44 6.39
CA ALA A 722 18.25 -50.29 7.57
C ALA A 722 16.89 -50.07 8.24
N PHE A 723 16.39 -48.84 8.26
CA PHE A 723 15.06 -48.54 8.78
C PHE A 723 13.96 -49.10 7.86
N ALA A 724 14.08 -48.92 6.54
CA ALA A 724 13.15 -49.44 5.54
C ALA A 724 13.09 -50.97 5.51
N SER A 725 14.25 -51.64 5.66
CA SER A 725 14.35 -53.10 5.69
C SER A 725 13.96 -53.72 7.04
N LYS A 726 13.60 -52.89 8.03
CA LYS A 726 13.25 -53.28 9.41
C LYS A 726 14.41 -53.90 10.19
N GLU A 727 15.65 -53.70 9.73
CA GLU A 727 16.85 -54.03 10.51
C GLU A 727 17.04 -53.07 11.69
N LEU A 728 16.65 -51.81 11.52
CA LEU A 728 16.69 -50.77 12.55
C LEU A 728 15.29 -50.54 13.14
N HIS A 729 15.04 -51.10 14.32
CA HIS A 729 13.73 -50.98 14.97
C HIS A 729 13.48 -49.56 15.55
N PRO A 730 12.24 -49.03 15.49
CA PRO A 730 11.91 -47.71 16.04
C PRO A 730 12.32 -47.47 17.51
N SER A 731 12.30 -48.50 18.37
CA SER A 731 12.68 -48.37 19.78
C SER A 731 14.16 -48.03 19.99
N ALA A 732 15.01 -48.32 19.01
CA ALA A 732 16.44 -48.01 19.01
C ALA A 732 16.77 -46.77 18.17
N PHE A 733 16.06 -46.58 17.05
CA PHE A 733 16.19 -45.40 16.20
C PHE A 733 15.79 -44.11 16.94
N LYS A 734 14.64 -44.11 17.65
CA LYS A 734 14.14 -42.91 18.33
C LYS A 734 15.15 -42.32 19.33
N PRO A 735 15.71 -43.09 20.30
CA PRO A 735 16.69 -42.55 21.23
C PRO A 735 17.97 -42.08 20.54
N ALA A 736 18.45 -42.83 19.54
CA ALA A 736 19.67 -42.48 18.81
C ALA A 736 19.55 -41.12 18.09
N VAL A 737 18.45 -40.90 17.37
CA VAL A 737 18.19 -39.61 16.71
C VAL A 737 17.98 -38.51 17.73
N GLN A 738 17.29 -38.79 18.84
CA GLN A 738 17.08 -37.83 19.91
C GLN A 738 18.39 -37.33 20.50
N ASP A 739 19.31 -38.23 20.84
CA ASP A 739 20.62 -37.87 21.41
C ASP A 739 21.47 -37.11 20.41
N ARG A 740 21.47 -37.54 19.14
CA ARG A 740 22.21 -36.87 18.06
C ARG A 740 21.68 -35.46 17.81
N ALA A 741 20.36 -35.30 17.73
CA ALA A 741 19.71 -34.00 17.56
C ALA A 741 19.93 -33.08 18.74
N LYS A 742 19.90 -33.60 19.98
CA LYS A 742 20.15 -32.82 21.19
C LYS A 742 21.57 -32.25 21.23
N ALA A 743 22.55 -33.03 20.78
CA ALA A 743 23.93 -32.56 20.66
C ALA A 743 24.07 -31.48 19.57
N ALA A 744 23.50 -31.73 18.38
CA ALA A 744 23.57 -30.80 17.25
C ALA A 744 22.83 -29.47 17.51
N LEU A 745 21.66 -29.54 18.16
CA LEU A 745 20.82 -28.39 18.45
C LEU A 745 21.10 -27.79 19.83
N ALA A 746 22.16 -28.22 20.51
CA ALA A 746 22.56 -27.66 21.80
C ALA A 746 22.68 -26.13 21.79
N PRO A 747 23.19 -25.45 20.73
CA PRO A 747 23.19 -23.99 20.67
C PRO A 747 21.81 -23.35 20.71
N LEU A 748 20.76 -24.05 20.22
CA LEU A 748 19.38 -23.57 20.30
C LEU A 748 18.83 -23.64 21.73
N VAL A 749 19.27 -24.64 22.50
CA VAL A 749 18.96 -24.79 23.94
C VAL A 749 19.75 -23.79 24.80
N LEU A 750 20.96 -23.43 24.32
CA LEU A 750 21.90 -22.51 24.95
C LEU A 750 21.85 -21.08 24.39
N LEU A 751 20.83 -20.72 23.59
CA LEU A 751 20.68 -19.36 23.08
C LEU A 751 20.85 -18.35 24.22
N PRO A 752 21.57 -17.23 24.02
CA PRO A 752 21.91 -16.32 25.10
C PRO A 752 20.66 -15.99 25.89
N LYS A 753 20.54 -16.50 27.12
CA LYS A 753 19.45 -16.17 28.06
C LYS A 753 19.64 -14.77 28.64
N ASP A 754 20.25 -13.89 27.86
CA ASP A 754 20.40 -12.49 28.18
C ASP A 754 19.02 -11.81 28.20
N ALA A 755 18.98 -10.61 28.74
CA ALA A 755 17.73 -9.89 28.93
C ALA A 755 17.02 -9.59 27.59
N ALA A 756 17.75 -9.42 26.50
CA ALA A 756 17.20 -9.05 25.21
C ALA A 756 16.51 -10.23 24.51
N PHE A 757 17.13 -11.41 24.48
CA PHE A 757 16.49 -12.62 23.92
C PHE A 757 15.24 -13.00 24.72
N LYS A 758 15.31 -12.95 26.06
CA LYS A 758 14.15 -13.16 26.94
C LYS A 758 13.01 -12.18 26.65
N LYS A 759 13.34 -10.91 26.35
CA LYS A 759 12.35 -9.90 25.97
C LYS A 759 11.63 -10.30 24.68
N LEU A 760 12.35 -10.77 23.66
CA LEU A 760 11.74 -11.24 22.40
C LEU A 760 10.81 -12.44 22.64
N CYS A 761 11.25 -13.45 23.41
CA CYS A 761 10.39 -14.59 23.76
C CYS A 761 9.14 -14.14 24.51
N THR A 762 9.28 -13.21 25.45
CA THR A 762 8.15 -12.65 26.22
C THR A 762 7.15 -11.93 25.31
N ILE A 763 7.61 -11.21 24.30
CA ILE A 763 6.75 -10.54 23.31
C ILE A 763 5.91 -11.58 22.56
N LEU A 764 6.54 -12.63 22.01
CA LEU A 764 5.82 -13.69 21.30
C LEU A 764 4.85 -14.45 22.21
N ASP A 765 5.29 -14.84 23.42
CA ASP A 765 4.44 -15.54 24.39
C ASP A 765 3.21 -14.71 24.75
N THR A 766 3.39 -13.40 24.94
CA THR A 766 2.29 -12.48 25.26
C THR A 766 1.33 -12.37 24.08
N PHE A 767 1.85 -12.26 22.86
CA PHE A 767 1.06 -12.23 21.64
C PHE A 767 0.21 -13.51 21.50
N PHE A 768 0.82 -14.69 21.53
CA PHE A 768 0.09 -15.95 21.38
C PHE A 768 -0.92 -16.20 22.51
N LYS A 769 -0.59 -15.86 23.76
CA LYS A 769 -1.55 -15.93 24.88
C LYS A 769 -2.76 -15.02 24.66
N ALA A 770 -2.56 -13.83 24.09
CA ALA A 770 -3.67 -12.94 23.74
C ALA A 770 -4.55 -13.53 22.64
N GLN A 771 -3.95 -14.19 21.63
CA GLN A 771 -4.70 -14.85 20.57
C GLN A 771 -5.50 -16.04 21.04
N SER A 772 -4.91 -16.93 21.87
CA SER A 772 -5.65 -18.06 22.44
C SER A 772 -6.83 -17.62 23.31
N LYS A 773 -6.73 -16.46 23.98
CA LYS A 773 -7.85 -15.90 24.74
C LYS A 773 -8.95 -15.33 23.85
N LYS A 774 -8.61 -14.74 22.70
CA LYS A 774 -9.58 -14.27 21.71
C LYS A 774 -10.29 -15.44 21.03
N ALA A 775 -9.57 -16.49 20.63
CA ALA A 775 -10.15 -17.68 19.99
C ALA A 775 -11.11 -18.47 20.91
N LYS A 776 -10.96 -18.34 22.24
CA LYS A 776 -11.85 -18.96 23.24
C LYS A 776 -13.09 -18.13 23.57
N LYS A 777 -13.13 -16.86 23.14
CA LYS A 777 -14.26 -15.95 23.32
C LYS A 777 -15.06 -15.88 22.03
#